data_AF-A0A813R2P2-F1
#
_entry.id   AF-A0A813R2P2-F1
#
_cell.length_a   1.000
_cell.length_b   1.000
_cell.length_c   1.000
_cell.angle_alpha   90.00
_cell.angle_beta   90.00
_cell.angle_gamma   90.00
#
_symmetry.space_group_name_H-M   'P 1'
#
loop_
_entity.id
_entity.type
_entity.pdbx_description
1 polymer ?
#
loop_
_entity_poly.entity_id
_entity_poly.type
_entity_poly.pdbx_seq_one_letter_code
_entity_poly.pdbx_strand_id
1 'polypeptide(L)'
;MARNKPWETPMPMASQPISTSFGSLNTGYPTVEPNLSQSAYQQNMQRTVPQPPPRIQPQNVQVPGGIFGGGYGYAPHMGGYAANPYYGGAGYGGAGYGGAGSYFGSPRSLPTSNFAQLAVEESRNAFQSMDSVVQTFRSISLMLESTFTSVYSSFRAVTDVFDHFTRLRSQLTTIYPLIILWRFIKFLLNRILRLLRLRSTSATSPDMNESWSKIYDTLKNANQTADPTNTTKSSSGLLVALFFFVTFGTPMLMLHFLNSIIKRRQGNINWMQNEKSLVRAVALYDYTARNADELSFKQGTYLSLAPYAFQSTTSNWLLATVDRVSCGLIPANYIQVFKPNMLLSRPSSTGNLNNLTLHPQQPMMSHEKTFHVVITGASGVLGRSMLKTFQDTNWKVTGLAYSRAKNNLIKCDLTNFDEINALIKDLKPHALIHCAAERKPDEFEKNANKSNLLNIDVTKNLAELCATLKIFFILISTDYVFDGKHPPYQEDSQPNPINAYGSSKYQAEMVVIGTSTEHVILRVPLLYGEVESLDENAVTILFKFIKDHQTKVKMDDCQKRFPTYIGDVASVCLQLCTKRLKDNKSNIHGIFHFSGSQEMTKYKMTQLIANIFHFNIDHIERDTNSSSNVQRPDNAQLSTNKLPHIGIQIENVNFEQTIKTCIEPFV
;
A
#
# COMPACT_ATOMS: atom_id res chain seq x y z
N MET A 1 -28.68 -12.36 -16.16
CA MET A 1 -29.18 -13.10 -14.98
C MET A 1 -28.05 -13.96 -14.44
N ALA A 2 -27.36 -13.50 -13.40
CA ALA A 2 -26.26 -14.23 -12.77
C ALA A 2 -26.81 -15.25 -11.76
N ARG A 3 -26.33 -16.50 -11.81
CA ARG A 3 -26.70 -17.56 -10.86
C ARG A 3 -25.96 -17.35 -9.53
N ASN A 4 -26.70 -17.28 -8.42
CA ASN A 4 -26.15 -17.18 -7.06
C ASN A 4 -25.41 -18.46 -6.64
N LYS A 5 -24.46 -18.32 -5.72
CA LYS A 5 -23.62 -19.43 -5.22
C LYS A 5 -24.36 -20.24 -4.12
N PRO A 6 -24.02 -21.53 -3.92
CA PRO A 6 -24.80 -22.47 -3.09
C PRO A 6 -24.86 -22.18 -1.58
N TRP A 7 -24.07 -21.23 -1.08
CA TRP A 7 -24.07 -20.83 0.34
C TRP A 7 -24.68 -19.43 0.55
N GLU A 8 -25.16 -18.79 -0.51
CA GLU A 8 -25.84 -17.48 -0.49
C GLU A 8 -27.38 -17.63 -0.45
N THR A 9 -27.90 -18.86 -0.38
CA THR A 9 -29.32 -19.13 -0.11
C THR A 9 -29.56 -19.30 1.39
N PRO A 10 -30.23 -18.36 2.07
CA PRO A 10 -30.76 -18.62 3.40
C PRO A 10 -31.86 -19.70 3.30
N MET A 11 -31.86 -20.66 4.23
CA MET A 11 -32.93 -21.66 4.33
C MET A 11 -34.28 -20.95 4.54
N PRO A 12 -35.40 -21.48 4.00
CA PRO A 12 -36.73 -20.96 4.33
C PRO A 12 -36.98 -21.15 5.83
N MET A 13 -37.16 -20.04 6.55
CA MET A 13 -37.73 -20.07 7.89
C MET A 13 -39.16 -20.59 7.79
N ALA A 14 -39.43 -21.74 8.42
CA ALA A 14 -40.78 -22.18 8.69
C ALA A 14 -41.39 -21.25 9.77
N SER A 15 -42.04 -20.18 9.31
CA SER A 15 -42.95 -19.39 10.13
C SER A 15 -44.07 -18.86 9.24
N GLN A 16 -45.05 -19.72 8.97
CA GLN A 16 -46.40 -19.30 8.58
C GLN A 16 -47.14 -18.96 9.88
N PRO A 17 -47.59 -17.71 10.10
CA PRO A 17 -48.62 -17.45 11.10
C PRO A 17 -49.98 -17.86 10.51
N ILE A 18 -50.60 -18.87 11.14
CA ILE A 18 -52.00 -19.20 10.90
C ILE A 18 -52.87 -18.06 11.43
N SER A 19 -53.82 -17.66 10.60
CA SER A 19 -54.88 -16.70 10.88
C SER A 19 -55.71 -17.09 12.11
N THR A 20 -55.82 -16.18 13.07
CA THR A 20 -56.89 -16.18 14.07
C THR A 20 -58.14 -15.56 13.45
N SER A 21 -59.11 -16.41 13.13
CA SER A 21 -60.52 -16.01 13.05
C SER A 21 -61.18 -16.34 14.39
N PHE A 22 -61.88 -15.35 14.94
CA PHE A 22 -62.75 -15.51 16.10
C PHE A 22 -63.94 -16.42 15.74
N GLY A 23 -64.24 -17.41 16.59
CA GLY A 23 -65.39 -18.29 16.40
C GLY A 23 -65.56 -19.37 17.46
N SER A 24 -66.07 -18.97 18.62
CA SER A 24 -67.21 -19.59 19.33
C SER A 24 -67.26 -21.12 19.62
N LEU A 25 -67.48 -21.39 20.91
CA LEU A 25 -68.26 -22.48 21.55
C LEU A 25 -67.62 -23.85 21.86
N ASN A 26 -67.83 -24.22 23.14
CA ASN A 26 -68.01 -25.56 23.73
C ASN A 26 -66.81 -26.51 23.82
N THR A 27 -66.62 -27.37 24.81
CA THR A 27 -67.15 -27.65 26.17
C THR A 27 -66.31 -28.81 26.69
N GLY A 28 -66.01 -28.88 27.99
CA GLY A 28 -65.74 -30.15 28.67
C GLY A 28 -64.27 -30.50 28.96
N TYR A 29 -63.91 -30.41 30.24
CA TYR A 29 -63.03 -31.38 30.90
C TYR A 29 -63.71 -32.78 30.88
N PRO A 30 -63.04 -33.96 31.01
CA PRO A 30 -61.97 -34.20 32.00
C PRO A 30 -60.90 -35.29 31.68
N THR A 31 -59.88 -35.38 32.58
CA THR A 31 -59.19 -36.58 33.11
C THR A 31 -58.66 -37.71 32.21
N VAL A 32 -57.39 -38.11 32.40
CA VAL A 32 -56.95 -39.39 33.04
C VAL A 32 -55.46 -39.64 32.69
N GLU A 33 -54.72 -40.05 33.71
CA GLU A 33 -53.30 -40.36 33.79
C GLU A 33 -52.96 -41.78 33.23
N PRO A 34 -51.71 -42.27 33.28
CA PRO A 34 -50.99 -42.84 32.13
C PRO A 34 -51.00 -44.38 32.13
N ASN A 35 -50.72 -45.02 30.98
CA ASN A 35 -49.96 -46.28 30.98
C ASN A 35 -49.48 -46.78 29.61
N LEU A 36 -48.20 -47.15 29.62
CA LEU A 36 -47.58 -48.33 29.00
C LEU A 36 -47.61 -48.52 27.47
N SER A 37 -46.43 -48.20 26.92
CA SER A 37 -45.53 -49.13 26.26
C SER A 37 -45.68 -49.48 24.77
N GLN A 38 -44.50 -49.47 24.15
CA GLN A 38 -44.06 -50.20 22.96
C GLN A 38 -44.27 -49.59 21.57
N SER A 39 -43.10 -49.30 20.98
CA SER A 39 -42.74 -49.49 19.58
C SER A 39 -43.41 -48.60 18.53
N ALA A 40 -42.75 -47.50 18.17
CA ALA A 40 -42.18 -47.32 16.83
C ALA A 40 -41.39 -46.00 16.78
N TYR A 41 -40.33 -45.97 15.97
CA TYR A 41 -39.50 -44.81 15.63
C TYR A 41 -38.37 -44.42 16.61
N GLN A 42 -37.51 -45.39 16.94
CA GLN A 42 -36.07 -45.10 16.91
C GLN A 42 -35.59 -45.19 15.45
N GLN A 43 -35.59 -44.07 14.73
CA GLN A 43 -34.66 -43.90 13.62
C GLN A 43 -33.38 -43.29 14.18
N ASN A 44 -32.40 -44.16 14.39
CA ASN A 44 -30.98 -43.82 14.45
C ASN A 44 -30.63 -42.91 13.27
N MET A 45 -30.47 -41.60 13.49
CA MET A 45 -29.60 -40.80 12.63
C MET A 45 -28.15 -41.17 12.95
N GLN A 46 -27.70 -42.28 12.37
CA GLN A 46 -26.26 -42.51 12.18
C GLN A 46 -25.73 -41.32 11.37
N ARG A 47 -24.94 -40.44 11.99
CA ARG A 47 -24.20 -39.40 11.28
C ARG A 47 -23.22 -40.09 10.34
N THR A 48 -23.57 -40.20 9.07
CA THR A 48 -22.66 -40.68 8.03
C THR A 48 -21.49 -39.70 7.92
N VAL A 49 -20.26 -40.21 8.02
CA VAL A 49 -19.04 -39.40 7.87
C VAL A 49 -19.03 -38.76 6.47
N PRO A 50 -18.90 -37.43 6.34
CA PRO A 50 -18.94 -36.76 5.05
C PRO A 50 -17.70 -37.12 4.20
N GLN A 51 -17.83 -37.33 2.89
CA GLN A 51 -16.69 -37.64 2.03
C GLN A 51 -15.69 -36.45 1.95
N PRO A 52 -14.37 -36.70 1.90
CA PRO A 52 -13.38 -35.63 1.74
C PRO A 52 -13.47 -34.96 0.35
N PRO A 53 -13.19 -33.65 0.26
CA PRO A 53 -13.37 -32.88 -0.98
C PRO A 53 -12.40 -33.31 -2.11
N PRO A 54 -12.85 -33.32 -3.38
CA PRO A 54 -12.04 -33.75 -4.53
C PRO A 54 -10.82 -32.85 -4.78
N ARG A 55 -9.69 -33.44 -5.15
CA ARG A 55 -8.39 -32.77 -5.32
C ARG A 55 -8.20 -32.28 -6.77
N ILE A 56 -7.57 -31.11 -6.95
CA ILE A 56 -7.02 -30.67 -8.24
C ILE A 56 -5.62 -31.28 -8.37
N GLN A 57 -5.41 -32.21 -9.31
CA GLN A 57 -4.09 -32.79 -9.57
C GLN A 57 -3.28 -31.84 -10.47
N PRO A 58 -2.00 -31.57 -10.18
CA PRO A 58 -1.11 -30.92 -11.14
C PRO A 58 -0.87 -31.89 -12.33
N GLN A 59 -1.26 -31.49 -13.53
CA GLN A 59 -0.91 -32.21 -14.76
C GLN A 59 0.59 -32.05 -15.02
N ASN A 60 1.35 -33.12 -14.85
CA ASN A 60 2.71 -33.23 -15.39
C ASN A 60 2.61 -33.33 -16.92
N VAL A 61 2.88 -32.22 -17.62
CA VAL A 61 3.12 -32.27 -19.06
C VAL A 61 4.54 -32.77 -19.29
N GLN A 62 4.68 -34.06 -19.58
CA GLN A 62 5.90 -34.62 -20.16
C GLN A 62 6.10 -34.00 -21.55
N VAL A 63 7.19 -33.23 -21.71
CA VAL A 63 7.66 -32.76 -23.02
C VAL A 63 8.33 -33.95 -23.72
N PRO A 64 7.85 -34.38 -24.91
CA PRO A 64 8.53 -35.42 -25.68
C PRO A 64 9.91 -34.92 -26.14
N GLY A 65 10.94 -35.72 -25.86
CA GLY A 65 12.31 -35.44 -26.27
C GLY A 65 12.45 -35.43 -27.80
N GLY A 66 13.04 -34.37 -28.33
CA GLY A 66 13.39 -34.20 -29.72
C GLY A 66 14.84 -33.73 -29.87
N ILE A 67 15.73 -34.71 -29.97
CA ILE A 67 16.96 -34.79 -30.78
C ILE A 67 17.41 -33.45 -31.40
N PHE A 68 18.48 -32.85 -30.86
CA PHE A 68 19.68 -32.42 -31.60
C PHE A 68 20.75 -32.00 -30.60
N GLY A 69 21.75 -32.86 -30.44
CA GLY A 69 23.02 -32.50 -29.82
C GLY A 69 23.94 -31.82 -30.84
N GLY A 70 24.89 -31.03 -30.35
CA GLY A 70 26.10 -30.72 -31.11
C GLY A 70 26.60 -29.28 -30.97
N GLY A 71 27.56 -29.10 -30.06
CA GLY A 71 28.85 -28.47 -30.40
C GLY A 71 28.87 -26.96 -30.66
N TYR A 72 29.22 -26.21 -29.62
CA TYR A 72 29.82 -24.88 -29.78
C TYR A 72 31.21 -25.02 -30.41
N GLY A 73 31.34 -24.60 -31.68
CA GLY A 73 32.61 -24.35 -32.36
C GLY A 73 32.77 -22.85 -32.61
N TYR A 74 33.81 -22.26 -32.02
CA TYR A 74 34.26 -20.89 -32.22
C TYR A 74 34.95 -20.74 -33.59
N ALA A 75 34.59 -19.73 -34.39
CA ALA A 75 35.51 -18.92 -35.22
C ALA A 75 34.76 -17.85 -36.05
N PRO A 76 35.44 -16.76 -36.48
CA PRO A 76 34.83 -15.43 -36.65
C PRO A 76 34.87 -14.86 -38.09
N HIS A 77 34.30 -13.66 -38.23
CA HIS A 77 34.70 -12.57 -39.14
C HIS A 77 33.98 -12.36 -40.50
N MET A 78 33.78 -11.05 -40.80
CA MET A 78 33.45 -10.37 -42.07
C MET A 78 32.01 -10.59 -42.59
N GLY A 79 31.21 -9.62 -43.02
CA GLY A 79 31.44 -8.27 -43.55
C GLY A 79 30.74 -8.16 -44.91
N GLY A 80 29.92 -7.12 -45.15
CA GLY A 80 29.62 -6.65 -46.51
C GLY A 80 28.19 -6.80 -47.05
N TYR A 81 27.50 -5.66 -47.12
CA TYR A 81 26.74 -5.09 -48.26
C TYR A 81 26.06 -5.98 -49.33
N ALA A 82 24.77 -5.64 -49.52
CA ALA A 82 24.12 -5.28 -50.79
C ALA A 82 23.37 -6.33 -51.66
N ALA A 83 22.29 -5.80 -52.24
CA ALA A 83 21.63 -6.14 -53.50
C ALA A 83 20.63 -7.33 -53.54
N ASN A 84 19.34 -7.03 -53.31
CA ASN A 84 18.25 -6.89 -54.32
C ASN A 84 18.14 -7.97 -55.47
N PRO A 85 17.08 -7.96 -56.31
CA PRO A 85 15.80 -8.69 -56.20
C PRO A 85 15.48 -9.60 -57.43
N TYR A 86 14.24 -10.13 -57.47
CA TYR A 86 13.42 -10.54 -58.65
C TYR A 86 13.50 -11.95 -59.28
N TYR A 87 12.29 -12.43 -59.66
CA TYR A 87 11.91 -13.48 -60.64
C TYR A 87 12.32 -14.94 -60.32
N GLY A 88 11.57 -16.02 -60.62
CA GLY A 88 10.34 -16.37 -61.35
C GLY A 88 10.15 -17.90 -61.11
N GLY A 89 8.97 -18.53 -61.15
CA GLY A 89 8.14 -18.78 -62.33
C GLY A 89 8.43 -20.18 -62.95
N ALA A 90 7.43 -21.07 -62.92
CA ALA A 90 7.26 -22.36 -63.67
C ALA A 90 8.20 -23.55 -63.32
N GLY A 91 7.86 -24.84 -63.47
CA GLY A 91 6.68 -25.57 -63.96
C GLY A 91 7.02 -27.06 -64.22
N TYR A 92 6.05 -27.96 -64.03
CA TYR A 92 5.76 -29.28 -64.65
C TYR A 92 6.75 -30.48 -64.76
N GLY A 93 6.16 -31.68 -64.53
CA GLY A 93 6.52 -33.01 -65.11
C GLY A 93 7.10 -34.02 -64.08
N GLY A 94 6.71 -35.29 -63.92
CA GLY A 94 5.84 -36.22 -64.66
C GLY A 94 6.56 -37.57 -64.89
N ALA A 95 6.11 -38.68 -64.27
CA ALA A 95 6.32 -40.12 -64.62
C ALA A 95 5.67 -41.00 -63.51
N GLY A 96 4.96 -42.11 -63.69
CA GLY A 96 4.72 -43.00 -64.84
C GLY A 96 5.13 -44.44 -64.48
N TYR A 97 4.18 -45.38 -64.28
CA TYR A 97 4.39 -46.84 -64.40
C TYR A 97 3.08 -47.56 -64.73
N GLY A 98 3.10 -48.39 -65.80
CA GLY A 98 2.00 -49.25 -66.27
C GLY A 98 1.91 -50.60 -65.53
N GLY A 99 1.02 -51.54 -65.85
CA GLY A 99 0.11 -51.66 -66.99
C GLY A 99 -0.80 -52.90 -66.90
N ALA A 100 -1.15 -53.44 -68.08
CA ALA A 100 -1.94 -54.64 -68.42
C ALA A 100 -3.47 -54.48 -68.47
N GLY A 101 -4.02 -54.69 -69.67
CA GLY A 101 -5.45 -54.81 -69.94
C GLY A 101 -5.84 -56.24 -70.35
N SER A 102 -7.12 -56.57 -70.16
CA SER A 102 -7.89 -57.49 -71.03
C SER A 102 -9.39 -57.45 -70.70
N TYR A 103 -10.16 -57.11 -71.74
CA TYR A 103 -11.45 -57.65 -72.19
C TYR A 103 -12.69 -57.85 -71.30
N PHE A 104 -13.79 -57.34 -71.87
CA PHE A 104 -15.20 -57.81 -71.89
C PHE A 104 -16.16 -57.45 -70.74
N GLY A 105 -17.28 -56.85 -71.15
CA GLY A 105 -18.59 -57.07 -70.53
C GLY A 105 -19.25 -55.84 -69.90
N SER A 106 -20.02 -55.08 -70.67
CA SER A 106 -21.15 -54.33 -70.11
C SER A 106 -22.33 -55.31 -69.90
N PRO A 107 -23.18 -55.12 -68.88
CA PRO A 107 -24.44 -54.43 -69.19
C PRO A 107 -24.97 -53.48 -68.11
N ARG A 108 -25.56 -52.37 -68.61
CA ARG A 108 -26.64 -51.51 -68.09
C ARG A 108 -27.22 -51.82 -66.69
N SER A 109 -27.33 -50.80 -65.84
CA SER A 109 -28.63 -50.16 -65.51
C SER A 109 -28.53 -49.14 -64.36
N LEU A 110 -29.18 -47.98 -64.58
CA LEU A 110 -29.89 -47.06 -63.67
C LEU A 110 -29.49 -45.59 -63.86
N PRO A 111 -30.44 -44.69 -64.14
CA PRO A 111 -30.17 -43.26 -64.22
C PRO A 111 -30.00 -42.73 -62.79
N THR A 112 -28.77 -42.39 -62.39
CA THR A 112 -28.54 -41.69 -61.11
C THR A 112 -29.09 -40.27 -61.22
N SER A 113 -29.96 -39.94 -60.27
CA SER A 113 -30.67 -38.68 -60.13
C SER A 113 -29.76 -37.45 -60.24
N ASN A 114 -29.96 -36.61 -61.26
CA ASN A 114 -29.31 -35.29 -61.42
C ASN A 114 -29.44 -34.41 -60.17
N PHE A 115 -30.46 -34.61 -59.33
CA PHE A 115 -30.64 -33.88 -58.07
C PHE A 115 -29.54 -34.16 -57.03
N ALA A 116 -29.07 -35.41 -56.93
CA ALA A 116 -28.02 -35.77 -55.97
C ALA A 116 -26.66 -35.20 -56.38
N GLN A 117 -26.36 -35.14 -57.68
CA GLN A 117 -25.15 -34.49 -58.18
C GLN A 117 -25.21 -32.96 -58.02
N LEU A 118 -26.35 -32.33 -58.32
CA LEU A 118 -26.56 -30.88 -58.11
C LEU A 118 -26.47 -30.49 -56.63
N ALA A 119 -27.05 -31.27 -55.71
CA ALA A 119 -26.94 -31.03 -54.28
C ALA A 119 -25.51 -31.23 -53.74
N VAL A 120 -24.75 -32.16 -54.31
CA VAL A 120 -23.33 -32.36 -53.98
C VAL A 120 -22.47 -31.21 -54.52
N GLU A 121 -22.79 -30.65 -55.68
CA GLU A 121 -22.09 -29.48 -56.23
C GLU A 121 -22.43 -28.19 -55.48
N GLU A 122 -23.70 -27.95 -55.11
CA GLU A 122 -24.07 -26.79 -54.30
C GLU A 122 -23.48 -26.85 -52.88
N SER A 123 -23.41 -28.03 -52.26
CA SER A 123 -22.87 -28.18 -50.89
C SER A 123 -21.34 -28.09 -50.82
N ARG A 124 -20.60 -28.30 -51.93
CA ARG A 124 -19.13 -28.16 -51.94
C ARG A 124 -18.66 -26.77 -51.53
N ASN A 125 -19.35 -25.72 -51.97
CA ASN A 125 -19.02 -24.35 -51.59
C ASN A 125 -19.24 -24.11 -50.08
N ALA A 126 -20.30 -24.71 -49.52
CA ALA A 126 -20.55 -24.67 -48.08
C ALA A 126 -19.48 -25.44 -47.28
N PHE A 127 -19.08 -26.63 -47.73
CA PHE A 127 -18.00 -27.39 -47.09
C PHE A 127 -16.64 -26.70 -47.20
N GLN A 128 -16.33 -26.05 -48.32
CA GLN A 128 -15.12 -25.22 -48.46
C GLN A 128 -15.12 -24.04 -47.49
N SER A 129 -16.29 -23.41 -47.26
CA SER A 129 -16.41 -22.35 -46.27
C SER A 129 -16.17 -22.87 -44.85
N MET A 130 -16.68 -24.05 -44.50
CA MET A 130 -16.42 -24.69 -43.21
C MET A 130 -14.94 -25.04 -43.04
N ASP A 131 -14.29 -25.58 -44.06
CA ASP A 131 -12.85 -25.88 -44.02
C ASP A 131 -12.02 -24.60 -43.87
N SER A 132 -12.40 -23.51 -44.53
CA SER A 132 -11.70 -22.22 -44.39
C SER A 132 -11.80 -21.67 -42.95
N VAL A 133 -12.96 -21.83 -42.31
CA VAL A 133 -13.17 -21.41 -40.92
C VAL A 133 -12.34 -22.29 -39.98
N VAL A 134 -12.37 -23.61 -40.16
CA VAL A 134 -11.57 -24.55 -39.35
C VAL A 134 -10.07 -24.28 -39.53
N GLN A 135 -9.61 -24.02 -40.75
CA GLN A 135 -8.22 -23.63 -41.00
C GLN A 135 -7.86 -22.29 -40.34
N THR A 136 -8.79 -21.32 -40.33
CA THR A 136 -8.58 -20.04 -39.65
C THR A 136 -8.39 -20.24 -38.15
N PHE A 137 -9.23 -21.06 -37.50
CA PHE A 137 -9.06 -21.42 -36.09
C PHE A 137 -7.75 -22.16 -35.82
N ARG A 138 -7.33 -23.05 -36.73
CA ARG A 138 -6.05 -23.75 -36.63
C ARG A 138 -4.87 -22.78 -36.71
N SER A 139 -4.92 -21.80 -37.61
CA SER A 139 -3.91 -20.75 -37.74
C SER A 139 -3.85 -19.84 -36.51
N ILE A 140 -4.99 -19.49 -35.92
CA ILE A 140 -5.04 -18.72 -34.66
C ILE A 140 -4.42 -19.52 -33.52
N SER A 141 -4.72 -20.82 -33.43
CA SER A 141 -4.12 -21.70 -32.41
C SER A 141 -2.61 -21.78 -32.57
N LEU A 142 -2.10 -21.95 -33.80
CA LEU A 142 -0.66 -21.98 -34.10
C LEU A 142 0.01 -20.63 -33.80
N MET A 143 -0.67 -19.52 -34.07
CA MET A 143 -0.17 -18.19 -33.72
C MET A 143 -0.07 -18.01 -32.20
N LEU A 144 -1.10 -18.40 -31.44
CA LEU A 144 -1.08 -18.34 -29.98
C LEU A 144 0.03 -19.22 -29.38
N GLU A 145 0.22 -20.41 -29.94
CA GLU A 145 1.29 -21.33 -29.53
C GLU A 145 2.68 -20.74 -29.84
N SER A 146 2.87 -20.14 -31.02
CA SER A 146 4.10 -19.41 -31.37
C SER A 146 4.34 -18.22 -30.43
N THR A 147 3.30 -17.47 -30.10
CA THR A 147 3.38 -16.31 -29.20
C THR A 147 3.78 -16.76 -27.79
N PHE A 148 3.15 -17.82 -27.28
CA PHE A 148 3.51 -18.41 -25.99
C PHE A 148 4.95 -18.90 -25.97
N THR A 149 5.38 -19.61 -27.03
CA THR A 149 6.75 -20.12 -27.15
C THR A 149 7.77 -19.00 -27.21
N SER A 150 7.47 -17.91 -27.93
CA SER A 150 8.32 -16.72 -28.04
C SER A 150 8.44 -15.96 -26.71
N VAL A 151 7.33 -15.80 -25.98
CA VAL A 151 7.33 -15.20 -24.63
C VAL A 151 8.12 -16.08 -23.67
N TYR A 152 7.94 -17.39 -23.73
CA TYR A 152 8.67 -18.35 -22.90
C TYR A 152 10.17 -18.33 -23.20
N SER A 153 10.59 -18.29 -24.48
CA SER A 153 11.99 -18.17 -24.86
C SER A 153 12.60 -16.85 -24.43
N SER A 154 11.83 -15.76 -24.49
CA SER A 154 12.28 -14.44 -24.03
C SER A 154 12.49 -14.42 -22.52
N PHE A 155 11.58 -15.02 -21.76
CA PHE A 155 11.72 -15.18 -20.32
C PHE A 155 12.93 -16.04 -19.95
N ARG A 156 13.14 -17.15 -20.67
CA ARG A 156 14.30 -18.03 -20.46
C ARG A 156 15.62 -17.33 -20.75
N ALA A 157 15.69 -16.52 -21.82
CA ALA A 157 16.87 -15.72 -22.11
C ALA A 157 17.20 -14.74 -20.96
N VAL A 158 16.17 -14.13 -20.34
CA VAL A 158 16.36 -13.27 -19.17
C VAL A 158 16.87 -14.06 -17.95
N THR A 159 16.37 -15.29 -17.73
CA THR A 159 16.88 -16.13 -16.63
C THR A 159 18.31 -16.60 -16.88
N ASP A 160 18.68 -16.91 -18.12
CA ASP A 160 20.05 -17.32 -18.46
C ASP A 160 21.04 -16.16 -18.25
N VAL A 161 20.64 -14.93 -18.57
CA VAL A 161 21.42 -13.71 -18.25
C VAL A 161 21.64 -13.59 -16.74
N PHE A 162 20.66 -13.97 -15.91
CA PHE A 162 20.81 -13.95 -14.46
C PHE A 162 21.84 -14.96 -13.95
N ASP A 163 21.86 -16.16 -14.54
CA ASP A 163 22.88 -17.16 -14.24
C ASP A 163 24.28 -16.68 -14.61
N HIS A 164 24.42 -15.96 -15.73
CA HIS A 164 25.69 -15.32 -16.12
C HIS A 164 26.14 -14.26 -15.11
N PHE A 165 25.24 -13.41 -14.61
CA PHE A 165 25.58 -12.43 -13.57
C PHE A 165 25.97 -13.07 -12.24
N THR A 166 25.32 -14.18 -11.89
CA THR A 166 25.64 -14.93 -10.66
C THR A 166 27.03 -15.55 -10.75
N ARG A 167 27.40 -16.11 -11.91
CA ARG A 167 28.77 -16.59 -12.18
C ARG A 167 29.80 -15.46 -12.16
N LEU A 168 29.48 -14.31 -12.75
CA LEU A 168 30.36 -13.13 -12.75
C LEU A 168 30.64 -12.65 -11.33
N ARG A 169 29.61 -12.58 -10.48
CA ARG A 169 29.77 -12.25 -9.06
C ARG A 169 30.73 -13.22 -8.36
N SER A 170 30.60 -14.52 -8.63
CA SER A 170 31.52 -15.53 -8.08
C SER A 170 32.96 -15.34 -8.54
N GLN A 171 33.20 -14.84 -9.76
CA GLN A 171 34.54 -14.53 -10.24
C GLN A 171 35.08 -13.20 -9.69
N LEU A 172 34.24 -12.18 -9.48
CA LEU A 172 34.69 -10.94 -8.83
C LEU A 172 35.09 -11.17 -7.36
N THR A 173 34.45 -12.11 -6.68
CA THR A 173 34.84 -12.46 -5.30
C THR A 173 36.21 -13.12 -5.19
N THR A 174 36.75 -13.73 -6.26
CA THR A 174 38.13 -14.26 -6.26
C THR A 174 39.18 -13.18 -6.49
N ILE A 175 38.81 -12.00 -7.00
CA ILE A 175 39.72 -10.86 -7.21
C ILE A 175 39.95 -10.07 -5.91
N TYR A 176 38.96 -10.05 -5.01
CA TYR A 176 39.06 -9.38 -3.72
C TYR A 176 40.29 -9.79 -2.86
N PRO A 177 40.61 -11.09 -2.69
CA PRO A 177 41.82 -11.48 -1.96
C PRO A 177 43.14 -11.08 -2.65
N LEU A 178 43.18 -10.92 -3.97
CA LEU A 178 44.37 -10.43 -4.68
C LEU A 178 44.67 -8.96 -4.34
N ILE A 179 43.64 -8.13 -4.19
CA ILE A 179 43.79 -6.72 -3.79
C ILE A 179 44.30 -6.61 -2.35
N ILE A 180 43.78 -7.46 -1.45
CA ILE A 180 44.25 -7.51 -0.05
C ILE A 180 45.69 -8.00 0.01
N LEU A 181 46.04 -9.04 -0.75
CA LEU A 181 47.39 -9.58 -0.85
C LEU A 181 48.38 -8.50 -1.31
N TRP A 182 48.02 -7.70 -2.33
CA TRP A 182 48.87 -6.62 -2.81
C TRP A 182 49.09 -5.52 -1.77
N ARG A 183 48.03 -5.13 -1.04
CA ARG A 183 48.14 -4.17 0.09
C ARG A 183 49.00 -4.73 1.21
N PHE A 184 48.90 -6.03 1.50
CA PHE A 184 49.72 -6.71 2.50
C PHE A 184 51.20 -6.78 2.09
N ILE A 185 51.50 -7.09 0.82
CA ILE A 185 52.87 -7.06 0.28
C ILE A 185 53.47 -5.65 0.40
N LYS A 186 52.71 -4.61 0.04
CA LYS A 186 53.15 -3.21 0.17
C LYS A 186 53.40 -2.82 1.63
N PHE A 187 52.56 -3.29 2.55
CA PHE A 187 52.76 -3.11 3.99
C PHE A 187 54.01 -3.83 4.48
N LEU A 188 54.22 -5.08 4.08
CA LEU A 188 55.36 -5.91 4.49
C LEU A 188 56.68 -5.32 3.98
N LEU A 189 56.74 -4.90 2.71
CA LEU A 189 57.90 -4.20 2.13
C LEU A 189 58.21 -2.91 2.89
N ASN A 190 57.19 -2.08 3.17
CA ASN A 190 57.37 -0.87 3.95
C ASN A 190 57.84 -1.15 5.39
N ARG A 191 57.45 -2.29 5.97
CA ARG A 191 57.86 -2.70 7.33
C ARG A 191 59.29 -3.26 7.34
N ILE A 192 59.70 -4.02 6.33
CA ILE A 192 61.07 -4.50 6.15
C ILE A 192 62.03 -3.32 5.89
N LEU A 193 61.65 -2.37 5.04
CA LEU A 193 62.44 -1.16 4.78
C LEU A 193 62.64 -0.30 6.04
N ARG A 194 61.66 -0.28 6.95
CA ARG A 194 61.81 0.37 8.27
C ARG A 194 62.73 -0.40 9.21
N LEU A 195 62.68 -1.75 9.20
CA LEU A 195 63.54 -2.60 10.02
C LEU A 195 65.01 -2.54 9.58
N LEU A 196 65.27 -2.41 8.27
CA LEU A 196 66.62 -2.27 7.72
C LEU A 196 67.21 -0.85 7.85
N ARG A 197 66.52 0.09 8.53
CA ARG A 197 66.96 1.48 8.76
C ARG A 197 67.31 2.30 7.51
N LEU A 198 66.92 1.85 6.31
CA LEU A 198 67.17 2.54 5.03
C LEU A 198 66.19 3.70 4.74
N ARG A 199 65.35 4.11 5.72
CA ARG A 199 64.37 5.19 5.55
C ARG A 199 64.35 6.12 6.76
N SER A 200 64.80 7.36 6.56
CA SER A 200 64.80 8.42 7.59
C SER A 200 63.39 8.92 7.89
N THR A 201 63.13 9.13 9.17
CA THR A 201 61.92 9.70 9.75
C THR A 201 61.90 11.22 9.60
N SER A 202 61.62 11.73 8.40
CA SER A 202 61.23 13.13 8.15
C SER A 202 60.95 13.36 6.66
N ALA A 203 59.84 12.83 6.16
CA ALA A 203 59.22 13.26 4.90
C ALA A 203 57.80 12.72 4.88
N THR A 204 56.88 13.51 5.42
CA THR A 204 55.46 13.47 5.04
C THR A 204 55.44 13.48 3.51
N SER A 205 54.83 12.46 2.90
CA SER A 205 54.70 12.39 1.44
C SER A 205 54.09 13.69 0.92
N PRO A 206 54.73 14.40 -0.04
CA PRO A 206 54.03 15.44 -0.76
C PRO A 206 52.89 14.81 -1.56
N ASP A 207 51.83 15.58 -1.62
CA ASP A 207 50.49 15.26 -2.09
C ASP A 207 50.41 14.47 -3.40
N MET A 208 49.73 13.32 -3.34
CA MET A 208 49.16 12.69 -4.52
C MET A 208 48.19 13.67 -5.24
N ASN A 209 47.58 14.60 -4.49
CA ASN A 209 46.78 15.70 -5.03
C ASN A 209 47.56 16.68 -5.93
N GLU A 210 48.87 16.86 -5.72
CA GLU A 210 49.69 17.80 -6.49
C GLU A 210 50.13 17.20 -7.85
N SER A 211 50.17 15.87 -7.94
CA SER A 211 50.40 15.17 -9.20
C SER A 211 49.11 15.09 -10.04
N TRP A 212 47.96 14.94 -9.39
CA TRP A 212 46.66 14.97 -10.06
C TRP A 212 46.27 16.37 -10.57
N SER A 213 46.62 17.44 -9.85
CA SER A 213 46.41 18.82 -10.33
C SER A 213 47.26 19.12 -11.57
N LYS A 214 48.54 18.70 -11.59
CA LYS A 214 49.39 18.84 -12.79
C LYS A 214 48.86 18.09 -14.01
N ILE A 215 48.27 16.91 -13.83
CA ILE A 215 47.65 16.15 -14.93
C ILE A 215 46.36 16.84 -15.40
N TYR A 216 45.56 17.38 -14.47
CA TYR A 216 44.32 18.10 -14.80
C TYR A 216 44.59 19.41 -15.55
N ASP A 217 45.60 20.17 -15.13
CA ASP A 217 46.00 21.42 -15.79
C ASP A 217 46.66 21.15 -17.17
N THR A 218 47.40 20.05 -17.32
CA THR A 218 47.97 19.63 -18.62
C THR A 218 46.86 19.25 -19.61
N LEU A 219 45.80 18.58 -19.15
CA LEU A 219 44.62 18.22 -19.97
C LEU A 219 43.76 19.44 -20.33
N LYS A 220 43.69 20.44 -19.45
CA LYS A 220 42.93 21.69 -19.68
C LYS A 220 43.63 22.59 -20.69
N ASN A 221 44.95 22.70 -20.62
CA ASN A 221 45.74 23.53 -21.53
C ASN A 221 45.89 22.90 -22.92
N ALA A 222 45.89 21.57 -23.03
CA ALA A 222 45.86 20.87 -24.32
C ALA A 222 44.56 21.09 -25.11
N ASN A 223 43.45 21.45 -24.45
CA ASN A 223 42.16 21.71 -25.08
C ASN A 223 41.98 23.17 -25.53
N GLN A 224 42.90 24.09 -25.21
CA GLN A 224 42.79 25.51 -25.55
C GLN A 224 43.59 25.94 -26.79
N THR A 225 44.40 25.05 -27.37
CA THR A 225 45.19 25.32 -28.60
C THR A 225 44.73 24.52 -29.81
N ALA A 226 43.46 24.09 -29.86
CA ALA A 226 42.88 23.44 -31.03
C ALA A 226 41.91 24.38 -31.76
N ASP A 227 42.32 24.77 -32.96
CA ASP A 227 41.64 25.57 -33.98
C ASP A 227 40.19 25.09 -34.25
N PRO A 228 39.15 25.96 -34.35
CA PRO A 228 37.77 25.53 -34.43
C PRO A 228 37.34 25.32 -35.88
N THR A 229 37.90 24.33 -36.58
CA THR A 229 37.27 23.79 -37.78
C THR A 229 37.42 22.27 -37.85
N ASN A 230 36.28 21.58 -37.94
CA ASN A 230 36.04 20.14 -38.16
C ASN A 230 35.92 19.19 -36.94
N THR A 231 34.69 18.64 -36.79
CA THR A 231 34.29 17.23 -36.57
C THR A 231 34.98 16.42 -35.43
N THR A 232 34.38 15.63 -34.53
CA THR A 232 33.12 14.88 -34.38
C THR A 232 32.87 14.67 -32.87
N LYS A 233 31.62 14.61 -32.41
CA LYS A 233 31.28 14.35 -30.98
C LYS A 233 31.71 12.93 -30.59
N SER A 234 32.69 12.83 -29.69
CA SER A 234 33.12 11.57 -29.07
C SER A 234 32.02 11.00 -28.16
N SER A 235 31.41 9.90 -28.60
CA SER A 235 30.34 9.14 -27.91
C SER A 235 30.86 8.16 -26.84
N SER A 236 32.15 8.23 -26.49
CA SER A 236 32.78 7.24 -25.62
C SER A 236 32.36 7.37 -24.14
N GLY A 237 32.08 8.57 -23.65
CA GLY A 237 31.66 8.77 -22.25
C GLY A 237 30.29 8.17 -21.92
N LEU A 238 29.35 8.23 -22.87
CA LEU A 238 28.01 7.69 -22.69
C LEU A 238 28.01 6.17 -22.76
N LEU A 239 28.79 5.57 -23.67
CA LEU A 239 28.95 4.12 -23.77
C LEU A 239 29.66 3.53 -22.54
N VAL A 240 30.64 4.23 -21.99
CA VAL A 240 31.33 3.81 -20.76
C VAL A 240 30.40 3.91 -19.55
N ALA A 241 29.65 5.00 -19.40
CA ALA A 241 28.67 5.14 -18.32
C ALA A 241 27.55 4.09 -18.40
N LEU A 242 27.07 3.79 -19.60
CA LEU A 242 26.03 2.77 -19.85
C LEU A 242 26.59 1.36 -19.59
N PHE A 243 27.85 1.10 -19.94
CA PHE A 243 28.54 -0.14 -19.59
C PHE A 243 28.62 -0.34 -18.06
N PHE A 244 29.03 0.67 -17.30
CA PHE A 244 29.10 0.58 -15.83
C PHE A 244 27.72 0.45 -15.17
N PHE A 245 26.71 1.14 -15.70
CA PHE A 245 25.34 1.02 -15.22
C PHE A 245 24.76 -0.39 -15.46
N VAL A 246 25.00 -0.97 -16.63
CA VAL A 246 24.53 -2.33 -16.96
C VAL A 246 25.33 -3.41 -16.23
N THR A 247 26.65 -3.24 -16.07
CA THR A 247 27.50 -4.25 -15.41
C THR A 247 27.39 -4.25 -13.90
N PHE A 248 27.18 -3.10 -13.25
CA PHE A 248 27.11 -3.01 -11.78
C PHE A 248 25.72 -2.64 -11.24
N GLY A 249 24.96 -1.83 -11.97
CA GLY A 249 23.62 -1.40 -11.55
C GLY A 249 22.58 -2.52 -11.63
N THR A 250 22.54 -3.25 -12.75
CA THR A 250 21.57 -4.35 -12.95
C THR A 250 21.72 -5.48 -11.93
N PRO A 251 22.93 -5.97 -11.62
CA PRO A 251 23.11 -7.01 -10.59
C PRO A 251 22.75 -6.52 -9.19
N MET A 252 23.02 -5.24 -8.87
CA MET A 252 22.71 -4.72 -7.54
C MET A 252 21.19 -4.53 -7.35
N LEU A 253 20.51 -3.97 -8.35
CA LEU A 253 19.04 -3.89 -8.38
C LEU A 253 18.40 -5.27 -8.28
N MET A 254 18.95 -6.25 -9.00
CA MET A 254 18.42 -7.60 -8.99
C MET A 254 18.73 -8.34 -7.69
N LEU A 255 19.87 -8.10 -7.05
CA LEU A 255 20.16 -8.62 -5.72
C LEU A 255 19.22 -8.03 -4.66
N HIS A 256 18.86 -6.75 -4.83
CA HIS A 256 17.91 -6.08 -3.95
C HIS A 256 16.51 -6.66 -4.12
N PHE A 257 16.11 -6.96 -5.36
CA PHE A 257 14.86 -7.65 -5.68
C PHE A 257 14.84 -9.09 -5.14
N LEU A 258 15.94 -9.82 -5.28
CA LEU A 258 16.07 -11.19 -4.78
C LEU A 258 16.09 -11.24 -3.25
N ASN A 259 16.77 -10.32 -2.59
CA ASN A 259 16.74 -10.19 -1.13
C ASN A 259 15.35 -9.80 -0.62
N SER A 260 14.57 -9.02 -1.39
CA SER A 260 13.17 -8.75 -1.10
C SER A 260 12.31 -10.02 -1.18
N ILE A 261 12.55 -10.88 -2.18
CA ILE A 261 11.85 -12.17 -2.33
C ILE A 261 12.27 -13.19 -1.27
N ILE A 262 13.57 -13.26 -0.92
CA ILE A 262 14.09 -14.18 0.10
C ILE A 262 13.65 -13.75 1.50
N LYS A 263 13.59 -12.44 1.81
CA LYS A 263 12.97 -11.93 3.05
C LYS A 263 11.47 -12.28 3.13
N ARG A 264 10.74 -12.25 2.00
CA ARG A 264 9.36 -12.76 1.95
C ARG A 264 9.24 -14.26 2.22
N ARG A 265 10.28 -15.07 1.92
CA ARG A 265 10.31 -16.52 2.23
C ARG A 265 10.84 -16.86 3.63
N GLN A 266 11.77 -16.10 4.21
CA GLN A 266 12.31 -16.39 5.54
C GLN A 266 11.39 -15.96 6.69
N GLY A 267 10.45 -15.03 6.45
CA GLY A 267 9.35 -14.76 7.38
C GLY A 267 8.32 -15.91 7.50
N ASN A 268 8.41 -16.93 6.64
CA ASN A 268 7.40 -17.99 6.51
C ASN A 268 7.66 -19.28 7.32
N ILE A 269 8.74 -19.40 8.10
CA ILE A 269 9.10 -20.66 8.81
C ILE A 269 8.87 -20.60 10.34
N ASN A 270 8.54 -19.45 10.94
CA ASN A 270 8.36 -19.33 12.40
C ASN A 270 6.91 -19.37 12.92
N TRP A 271 5.91 -19.68 12.08
CA TRP A 271 4.50 -19.66 12.51
C TRP A 271 4.15 -20.80 13.49
N MET A 272 4.90 -21.92 13.48
CA MET A 272 4.66 -23.06 14.38
C MET A 272 5.05 -22.79 15.85
N GLN A 273 5.93 -21.82 16.09
CA GLN A 273 6.46 -21.52 17.44
C GLN A 273 5.71 -20.36 18.14
N ASN A 274 4.86 -19.62 17.43
CA ASN A 274 4.25 -18.41 17.94
C ASN A 274 2.82 -18.66 18.49
N GLU A 275 2.69 -18.76 19.81
CA GLU A 275 1.42 -19.15 20.48
C GLU A 275 0.25 -18.19 20.25
N LYS A 276 0.52 -16.91 19.97
CA LYS A 276 -0.51 -15.87 19.91
C LYS A 276 -1.24 -15.78 18.57
N SER A 277 -0.77 -16.46 17.52
CA SER A 277 -1.33 -16.37 16.15
C SER A 277 -2.05 -17.62 15.67
N LEU A 278 -2.17 -18.66 16.52
CA LEU A 278 -2.75 -19.95 16.11
C LEU A 278 -4.27 -19.94 16.33
N VAL A 279 -5.02 -20.23 15.27
CA VAL A 279 -6.47 -20.43 15.35
C VAL A 279 -6.73 -21.87 15.78
N ARG A 280 -7.45 -22.07 16.89
CA ARG A 280 -7.78 -23.41 17.40
C ARG A 280 -9.03 -23.96 16.72
N ALA A 281 -8.97 -25.23 16.35
CA ALA A 281 -10.10 -26.01 15.84
C ALA A 281 -10.23 -27.33 16.61
N VAL A 282 -11.42 -27.93 16.61
CA VAL A 282 -11.66 -29.29 17.13
C VAL A 282 -12.10 -30.19 15.98
N ALA A 283 -11.53 -31.39 15.93
CA ALA A 283 -11.96 -32.43 15.00
C ALA A 283 -13.35 -32.97 15.35
N LEU A 284 -14.28 -32.91 14.41
CA LEU A 284 -15.64 -33.44 14.55
C LEU A 284 -15.75 -34.93 14.19
N TYR A 285 -14.82 -35.45 13.40
CA TYR A 285 -14.77 -36.83 12.91
C TYR A 285 -13.32 -37.34 12.89
N ASP A 286 -13.16 -38.66 12.89
CA ASP A 286 -11.86 -39.30 12.70
C ASP A 286 -11.39 -39.16 11.24
N TYR A 287 -10.11 -38.84 11.04
CA TYR A 287 -9.48 -38.79 9.73
C TYR A 287 -8.14 -39.52 9.74
N THR A 288 -7.96 -40.44 8.79
CA THR A 288 -6.68 -41.13 8.55
C THR A 288 -6.02 -40.55 7.30
N ALA A 289 -4.80 -40.05 7.46
CA ALA A 289 -3.98 -39.53 6.37
C ALA A 289 -3.74 -40.62 5.32
N ARG A 290 -3.96 -40.28 4.05
CA ARG A 290 -3.71 -41.19 2.93
C ARG A 290 -2.30 -41.03 2.37
N ASN A 291 -1.69 -39.86 2.54
CA ASN A 291 -0.38 -39.49 2.02
C ASN A 291 0.51 -38.86 3.13
N ALA A 292 1.83 -38.77 2.88
CA ALA A 292 2.80 -38.16 3.79
C ALA A 292 2.57 -36.64 4.04
N ASP A 293 1.85 -35.95 3.15
CA ASP A 293 1.53 -34.52 3.27
C ASP A 293 0.25 -34.24 4.09
N GLU A 294 -0.42 -35.30 4.56
CA GLU A 294 -1.69 -35.23 5.29
C GLU A 294 -1.49 -35.58 6.78
N LEU A 295 -2.33 -35.00 7.64
CA LEU A 295 -2.26 -35.22 9.08
C LEU A 295 -3.44 -36.06 9.55
N SER A 296 -3.16 -37.22 10.16
CA SER A 296 -4.18 -38.05 10.81
C SER A 296 -4.61 -37.44 12.14
N PHE A 297 -5.91 -37.46 12.45
CA PHE A 297 -6.44 -36.98 13.72
C PHE A 297 -7.71 -37.74 14.13
N LYS A 298 -7.97 -37.81 15.44
CA LYS A 298 -9.19 -38.42 16.00
C LYS A 298 -10.21 -37.36 16.40
N GLN A 299 -11.49 -37.72 16.40
CA GLN A 299 -12.59 -36.91 16.88
C GLN A 299 -12.31 -36.40 18.31
N GLY A 300 -12.57 -35.11 18.53
CA GLY A 300 -12.31 -34.43 19.81
C GLY A 300 -10.88 -33.91 19.98
N THR A 301 -9.97 -34.16 19.02
CA THR A 301 -8.60 -33.63 19.07
C THR A 301 -8.57 -32.13 18.76
N TYR A 302 -7.82 -31.36 19.54
CA TYR A 302 -7.57 -29.94 19.27
C TYR A 302 -6.46 -29.78 18.23
N LEU A 303 -6.75 -29.02 17.18
CA LEU A 303 -5.87 -28.76 16.04
C LEU A 303 -5.52 -27.27 16.01
N SER A 304 -4.26 -26.95 15.74
CA SER A 304 -3.81 -25.58 15.52
C SER A 304 -3.70 -25.31 14.03
N LEU A 305 -4.51 -24.38 13.52
CA LEU A 305 -4.51 -24.02 12.10
C LEU A 305 -3.46 -22.96 11.81
N ALA A 306 -2.83 -23.07 10.64
CA ALA A 306 -1.94 -22.03 10.13
C ALA A 306 -2.72 -20.72 9.91
N PRO A 307 -2.12 -19.53 10.15
CA PRO A 307 -2.76 -18.24 9.91
C PRO A 307 -3.27 -18.11 8.46
N TYR A 308 -4.30 -17.29 8.24
CA TYR A 308 -4.94 -17.09 6.93
C TYR A 308 -3.97 -16.81 5.78
N ALA A 309 -2.86 -16.12 6.06
CA ALA A 309 -1.81 -15.83 5.07
C ALA A 309 -1.11 -17.06 4.48
N PHE A 310 -1.14 -18.21 5.18
CA PHE A 310 -0.51 -19.47 4.77
C PHE A 310 -1.51 -20.49 4.22
N GLN A 311 -2.80 -20.14 4.21
CA GLN A 311 -3.84 -21.03 3.71
C GLN A 311 -4.01 -20.84 2.19
N SER A 312 -4.09 -21.96 1.47
CA SER A 312 -4.47 -21.97 0.06
C SER A 312 -5.92 -21.44 -0.06
N THR A 313 -6.11 -20.32 -0.76
CA THR A 313 -7.40 -19.66 -0.94
C THR A 313 -8.37 -20.41 -1.85
N THR A 314 -7.90 -21.46 -2.54
CA THR A 314 -8.66 -22.18 -3.57
C THR A 314 -8.95 -23.64 -3.22
N SER A 315 -8.46 -24.17 -2.09
CA SER A 315 -8.66 -25.58 -1.70
C SER A 315 -9.50 -25.73 -0.44
N ASN A 316 -10.47 -26.66 -0.45
CA ASN A 316 -11.23 -27.11 0.73
C ASN A 316 -10.39 -27.93 1.74
N TRP A 317 -9.07 -27.78 1.69
CA TRP A 317 -8.07 -28.42 2.54
C TRP A 317 -7.29 -27.33 3.26
N LEU A 318 -7.13 -27.48 4.57
CA LEU A 318 -6.49 -26.50 5.47
C LEU A 318 -5.17 -27.04 5.98
N LEU A 319 -4.19 -26.16 6.17
CA LEU A 319 -2.91 -26.52 6.77
C LEU A 319 -3.01 -26.45 8.29
N ALA A 320 -2.70 -27.56 8.97
CA ALA A 320 -2.82 -27.67 10.41
C ALA A 320 -1.65 -28.43 11.04
N THR A 321 -1.50 -28.26 12.35
CA THR A 321 -0.56 -29.02 13.19
C THR A 321 -1.27 -29.50 14.47
N VAL A 322 -0.97 -30.72 14.89
CA VAL A 322 -1.46 -31.31 16.16
C VAL A 322 -0.45 -31.02 17.27
N ASP A 323 0.84 -31.29 17.02
CA ASP A 323 1.90 -31.28 18.04
C ASP A 323 2.94 -30.16 17.86
N ARG A 324 2.69 -29.19 16.97
CA ARG A 324 3.64 -28.10 16.58
C ARG A 324 4.96 -28.57 15.94
N VAL A 325 5.11 -29.87 15.72
CA VAL A 325 6.29 -30.50 15.09
C VAL A 325 5.93 -31.03 13.69
N SER A 326 4.78 -31.69 13.56
CA SER A 326 4.25 -32.20 12.28
C SER A 326 3.19 -31.25 11.72
N CYS A 327 3.35 -30.85 10.46
CA CYS A 327 2.35 -30.09 9.72
C CYS A 327 1.83 -30.92 8.55
N GLY A 328 0.53 -30.85 8.30
CA GLY A 328 -0.09 -31.55 7.17
C GLY A 328 -1.43 -30.94 6.80
N LEU A 329 -1.91 -31.31 5.62
CA LEU A 329 -3.21 -30.91 5.12
C LEU A 329 -4.32 -31.72 5.79
N ILE A 330 -5.40 -31.02 6.16
CA ILE A 330 -6.61 -31.60 6.75
C ILE A 330 -7.87 -31.13 6.01
N PRO A 331 -8.91 -31.96 5.90
CA PRO A 331 -10.14 -31.58 5.21
C PRO A 331 -10.98 -30.60 6.04
N ALA A 332 -11.40 -29.48 5.44
CA ALA A 332 -12.10 -28.41 6.14
C ALA A 332 -13.49 -28.83 6.69
N ASN A 333 -14.14 -29.82 6.07
CA ASN A 333 -15.44 -30.34 6.47
C ASN A 333 -15.40 -31.28 7.69
N TYR A 334 -14.20 -31.61 8.21
CA TYR A 334 -14.02 -32.49 9.36
C TYR A 334 -13.74 -31.74 10.67
N ILE A 335 -13.62 -30.42 10.63
CA ILE A 335 -13.21 -29.61 11.78
C ILE A 335 -14.16 -28.46 12.05
N GLN A 336 -14.24 -28.04 13.31
CA GLN A 336 -14.95 -26.84 13.73
C GLN A 336 -13.95 -25.81 14.28
N VAL A 337 -13.94 -24.62 13.70
CA VAL A 337 -13.02 -23.53 14.08
C VAL A 337 -13.64 -22.66 15.17
N PHE A 338 -12.89 -22.39 16.25
CA PHE A 338 -13.34 -21.46 17.29
C PHE A 338 -13.03 -20.01 16.88
N LYS A 339 -14.04 -19.13 16.95
CA LYS A 339 -13.81 -17.68 16.79
C LYS A 339 -13.01 -17.17 18.00
N PRO A 340 -11.95 -16.37 17.80
CA PRO A 340 -11.12 -15.87 18.90
C PRO A 340 -11.86 -14.74 19.63
N ASN A 341 -12.81 -15.10 20.50
CA ASN A 341 -13.36 -14.28 21.59
C ASN A 341 -14.31 -15.11 22.48
N MET A 342 -13.86 -16.30 22.88
CA MET A 342 -14.40 -17.00 24.05
C MET A 342 -13.24 -17.30 24.99
N LEU A 343 -12.98 -16.38 25.90
CA LEU A 343 -12.16 -16.65 27.09
C LEU A 343 -12.94 -17.65 27.94
N LEU A 344 -12.57 -18.92 27.88
CA LEU A 344 -13.00 -19.92 28.85
C LEU A 344 -12.29 -19.62 30.18
N SER A 345 -12.94 -18.85 31.05
CA SER A 345 -12.56 -18.77 32.46
C SER A 345 -12.88 -20.11 33.13
N ARG A 346 -11.84 -20.79 33.62
CA ARG A 346 -11.95 -21.98 34.47
C ARG A 346 -12.69 -21.59 35.76
N PRO A 347 -13.75 -22.27 36.21
CA PRO A 347 -14.28 -22.03 37.53
C PRO A 347 -13.35 -22.68 38.56
N SER A 348 -12.75 -21.85 39.41
CA SER A 348 -12.16 -22.25 40.68
C SER A 348 -13.28 -22.74 41.60
N SER A 349 -13.27 -24.03 41.89
CA SER A 349 -14.11 -24.66 42.91
C SER A 349 -13.61 -24.29 44.30
N THR A 350 -14.36 -23.47 45.04
CA THR A 350 -14.67 -23.58 46.48
C THR A 350 -15.32 -22.27 46.96
N GLY A 351 -16.56 -22.34 47.45
CA GLY A 351 -17.19 -21.20 48.14
C GLY A 351 -18.70 -21.12 47.97
N ASN A 352 -19.41 -21.78 48.88
CA ASN A 352 -20.80 -21.59 49.32
C ASN A 352 -21.77 -20.78 48.43
N LEU A 353 -22.78 -21.50 47.91
CA LEU A 353 -24.11 -20.92 47.70
C LEU A 353 -24.70 -20.60 49.06
N ASN A 354 -24.93 -19.32 49.34
CA ASN A 354 -26.14 -18.77 49.95
C ASN A 354 -25.90 -17.27 50.22
N ASN A 355 -26.84 -16.44 49.77
CA ASN A 355 -26.89 -14.97 49.87
C ASN A 355 -26.25 -14.19 48.71
N LEU A 356 -27.04 -13.96 47.66
CA LEU A 356 -26.93 -12.74 46.85
C LEU A 356 -28.34 -12.18 46.63
N THR A 357 -28.63 -11.13 47.39
CA THR A 357 -29.79 -10.26 47.26
C THR A 357 -29.79 -9.59 45.88
N LEU A 358 -30.93 -9.63 45.20
CA LEU A 358 -31.17 -8.95 43.92
C LEU A 358 -31.16 -7.43 44.12
N HIS A 359 -30.16 -6.74 43.57
CA HIS A 359 -30.26 -5.31 43.27
C HIS A 359 -30.79 -5.14 41.83
N PRO A 360 -31.69 -4.16 41.59
CA PRO A 360 -32.30 -3.97 40.28
C PRO A 360 -31.26 -3.52 39.24
N GLN A 361 -31.48 -4.05 38.04
CA GLN A 361 -30.62 -3.99 36.87
C GLN A 361 -30.24 -2.55 36.49
N GLN A 362 -28.93 -2.31 36.33
CA GLN A 362 -28.45 -1.26 35.44
C GLN A 362 -28.74 -1.69 33.99
N PRO A 363 -29.14 -0.76 33.09
CA PRO A 363 -29.52 -1.12 31.73
C PRO A 363 -28.32 -1.71 30.98
N MET A 364 -28.58 -2.77 30.22
CA MET A 364 -27.59 -3.39 29.34
C MET A 364 -27.00 -2.33 28.41
N MET A 365 -25.72 -2.01 28.60
CA MET A 365 -24.93 -1.22 27.66
C MET A 365 -24.96 -1.94 26.31
N SER A 366 -25.65 -1.35 25.35
CA SER A 366 -25.55 -1.73 23.94
C SER A 366 -24.08 -1.78 23.55
N HIS A 367 -23.64 -2.83 22.86
CA HIS A 367 -22.31 -2.89 22.26
C HIS A 367 -22.14 -1.72 21.28
N GLU A 368 -21.66 -0.57 21.76
CA GLU A 368 -21.35 0.56 20.90
C GLU A 368 -20.22 0.14 19.95
N LYS A 369 -20.44 0.37 18.65
CA LYS A 369 -19.45 0.11 17.62
C LYS A 369 -18.24 1.02 17.83
N THR A 370 -17.12 0.45 18.29
CA THR A 370 -15.84 1.18 18.43
C THR A 370 -15.22 1.43 17.05
N PHE A 371 -15.00 2.70 16.71
CA PHE A 371 -14.30 3.09 15.48
C PHE A 371 -12.79 3.20 15.71
N HIS A 372 -12.01 3.20 14.63
CA HIS A 372 -10.55 3.27 14.66
C HIS A 372 -10.08 4.38 13.75
N VAL A 373 -9.29 5.33 14.27
CA VAL A 373 -8.68 6.40 13.50
C VAL A 373 -7.16 6.30 13.56
N VAL A 374 -6.51 6.56 12.43
CA VAL A 374 -5.06 6.77 12.34
C VAL A 374 -4.77 8.23 12.08
N ILE A 375 -3.86 8.83 12.85
CA ILE A 375 -3.44 10.22 12.69
C ILE A 375 -1.97 10.23 12.30
N THR A 376 -1.62 10.79 11.15
CA THR A 376 -0.21 11.01 10.77
C THR A 376 0.28 12.36 11.27
N GLY A 377 1.58 12.49 11.55
CA GLY A 377 2.12 13.73 12.11
C GLY A 377 1.64 13.98 13.54
N ALA A 378 1.35 12.89 14.27
CA ALA A 378 0.68 12.92 15.57
C ALA A 378 1.52 13.56 16.69
N SER A 379 2.84 13.66 16.49
CA SER A 379 3.75 14.40 17.37
C SER A 379 3.85 15.90 17.07
N GLY A 380 3.18 16.39 16.01
CA GLY A 380 3.11 17.82 15.68
C GLY A 380 2.07 18.57 16.50
N VAL A 381 2.07 19.90 16.40
CA VAL A 381 1.17 20.78 17.17
C VAL A 381 -0.30 20.38 17.01
N LEU A 382 -0.82 20.31 15.78
CA LEU A 382 -2.20 19.86 15.53
C LEU A 382 -2.39 18.37 15.86
N GLY A 383 -1.41 17.53 15.54
CA GLY A 383 -1.48 16.08 15.75
C GLY A 383 -1.66 15.69 17.22
N ARG A 384 -1.00 16.37 18.15
CA ARG A 384 -1.17 16.13 19.60
C ARG A 384 -2.56 16.51 20.08
N SER A 385 -3.09 17.63 19.60
CA SER A 385 -4.48 18.03 19.88
C SER A 385 -5.50 17.03 19.34
N MET A 386 -5.27 16.51 18.13
CA MET A 386 -6.08 15.44 17.54
C MET A 386 -6.06 14.16 18.39
N LEU A 387 -4.89 13.73 18.85
CA LEU A 387 -4.78 12.55 19.72
C LEU A 387 -5.59 12.73 21.00
N LYS A 388 -5.38 13.84 21.71
CA LYS A 388 -6.09 14.18 22.96
C LYS A 388 -7.60 14.14 22.74
N THR A 389 -8.08 14.86 21.72
CA THR A 389 -9.51 14.97 21.40
C THR A 389 -10.16 13.62 21.07
N PHE A 390 -9.49 12.74 20.32
CA PHE A 390 -10.05 11.43 20.01
C PHE A 390 -9.90 10.42 21.17
N GLN A 391 -8.86 10.55 22.01
CA GLN A 391 -8.67 9.68 23.18
C GLN A 391 -9.74 9.87 24.25
N ASP A 392 -10.32 11.07 24.34
CA ASP A 392 -11.42 11.38 25.26
C ASP A 392 -12.78 10.81 24.80
N THR A 393 -12.78 9.92 23.80
CA THR A 393 -13.98 9.32 23.21
C THR A 393 -13.86 7.80 23.08
N ASN A 394 -14.93 7.12 22.69
CA ASN A 394 -14.95 5.66 22.43
C ASN A 394 -14.28 5.27 21.09
N TRP A 395 -13.26 6.01 20.66
CA TRP A 395 -12.48 5.70 19.46
C TRP A 395 -11.18 4.99 19.85
N LYS A 396 -10.83 3.96 19.09
CA LYS A 396 -9.46 3.49 19.03
C LYS A 396 -8.64 4.52 18.25
N VAL A 397 -7.54 4.99 18.81
CA VAL A 397 -6.69 6.03 18.20
C VAL A 397 -5.27 5.51 18.06
N THR A 398 -4.72 5.59 16.85
CA THR A 398 -3.32 5.27 16.56
C THR A 398 -2.62 6.48 15.98
N GLY A 399 -1.59 7.00 16.67
CA GLY A 399 -0.78 8.10 16.19
C GLY A 399 0.52 7.63 15.54
N LEU A 400 0.83 8.18 14.36
CA LEU A 400 2.09 7.94 13.65
C LEU A 400 3.00 9.17 13.73
N ALA A 401 4.28 8.94 14.02
CA ALA A 401 5.30 9.99 14.08
C ALA A 401 6.64 9.49 13.54
N TYR A 402 7.50 10.40 13.07
CA TYR A 402 8.83 10.03 12.57
C TYR A 402 9.93 10.29 13.61
N SER A 403 10.36 11.55 13.74
CA SER A 403 11.47 11.95 14.62
C SER A 403 11.11 11.96 16.11
N ARG A 404 9.84 12.22 16.44
CA ARG A 404 9.34 12.34 17.82
C ARG A 404 8.30 11.27 18.14
N ALA A 405 8.58 10.02 17.80
CA ALA A 405 7.76 8.88 18.19
C ALA A 405 8.01 8.53 19.67
N LYS A 406 7.42 9.31 20.58
CA LYS A 406 7.38 9.08 22.03
C LYS A 406 5.94 8.77 22.45
N ASN A 407 5.71 8.28 23.67
CA ASN A 407 4.37 8.14 24.28
C ASN A 407 3.33 7.37 23.43
N ASN A 408 3.53 6.05 23.27
CA ASN A 408 2.65 5.13 22.54
C ASN A 408 2.44 5.45 21.04
N LEU A 409 3.18 6.42 20.47
CA LEU A 409 3.18 6.67 19.04
C LEU A 409 3.98 5.62 18.28
N ILE A 410 3.46 5.19 17.14
CA ILE A 410 4.15 4.27 16.25
C ILE A 410 5.14 5.07 15.42
N LYS A 411 6.42 4.69 15.47
CA LYS A 411 7.45 5.28 14.62
C LYS A 411 7.22 4.82 13.19
N CYS A 412 7.07 5.77 12.27
CA CYS A 412 6.88 5.50 10.84
C CYS A 412 7.43 6.66 10.01
N ASP A 413 8.27 6.34 9.02
CA ASP A 413 8.66 7.29 7.98
C ASP A 413 7.62 7.23 6.85
N LEU A 414 6.87 8.31 6.66
CA LEU A 414 5.83 8.35 5.64
C LEU A 414 6.38 8.29 4.22
N THR A 415 7.65 8.61 4.01
CA THR A 415 8.32 8.51 2.70
C THR A 415 8.66 7.06 2.32
N ASN A 416 8.60 6.13 3.27
CA ASN A 416 8.71 4.71 3.01
C ASN A 416 7.32 4.11 2.72
N PHE A 417 6.91 4.18 1.45
CA PHE A 417 5.56 3.79 1.02
C PHE A 417 5.22 2.33 1.33
N ASP A 418 6.17 1.40 1.22
CA ASP A 418 5.92 -0.01 1.53
C ASP A 418 5.57 -0.22 3.02
N GLU A 419 6.29 0.46 3.90
CA GLU A 419 6.11 0.36 5.35
C GLU A 419 4.77 0.95 5.79
N ILE A 420 4.44 2.17 5.35
CA ILE A 420 3.16 2.79 5.69
C ILE A 420 1.98 2.02 5.07
N ASN A 421 2.13 1.50 3.84
CA ASN A 421 1.08 0.73 3.20
C ASN A 421 0.80 -0.59 3.93
N ALA A 422 1.84 -1.29 4.39
CA ALA A 422 1.69 -2.48 5.21
C ALA A 422 1.04 -2.14 6.56
N LEU A 423 1.53 -1.10 7.23
CA LEU A 423 1.04 -0.68 8.54
C LEU A 423 -0.45 -0.31 8.52
N ILE A 424 -0.91 0.48 7.55
CA ILE A 424 -2.33 0.85 7.43
C ILE A 424 -3.21 -0.37 7.09
N LYS A 425 -2.72 -1.31 6.26
CA LYS A 425 -3.42 -2.56 5.95
C LYS A 425 -3.58 -3.47 7.17
N ASP A 426 -2.61 -3.46 8.07
CA ASP A 426 -2.66 -4.22 9.33
C ASP A 426 -3.56 -3.55 10.36
N LEU A 427 -3.47 -2.22 10.48
CA LEU A 427 -4.27 -1.44 11.42
C LEU A 427 -5.77 -1.40 11.05
N LYS A 428 -6.09 -1.50 9.75
CA LYS A 428 -7.46 -1.44 9.20
C LYS A 428 -8.30 -0.32 9.82
N PRO A 429 -7.84 0.95 9.77
CA PRO A 429 -8.59 2.04 10.36
C PRO A 429 -9.88 2.30 9.57
N HIS A 430 -10.86 2.91 10.25
CA HIS A 430 -12.08 3.42 9.63
C HIS A 430 -11.86 4.82 9.05
N ALA A 431 -10.96 5.61 9.65
CA ALA A 431 -10.58 6.93 9.18
C ALA A 431 -9.06 7.16 9.29
N LEU A 432 -8.52 7.98 8.40
CA LEU A 432 -7.14 8.44 8.42
C LEU A 432 -7.09 9.97 8.29
N ILE A 433 -6.47 10.63 9.25
CA ILE A 433 -6.30 12.09 9.28
C ILE A 433 -4.82 12.41 9.03
N HIS A 434 -4.55 13.07 7.90
CA HIS A 434 -3.21 13.42 7.47
C HIS A 434 -2.82 14.82 7.94
N CYS A 435 -2.13 14.91 9.09
CA CYS A 435 -1.61 16.17 9.64
C CYS A 435 -0.11 16.39 9.37
N ALA A 436 0.60 15.37 8.86
CA ALA A 436 2.02 15.49 8.57
C ALA A 436 2.25 16.39 7.35
N ALA A 437 3.09 17.41 7.49
CA ALA A 437 3.50 18.28 6.39
C ALA A 437 4.83 18.97 6.73
N GLU A 438 5.64 19.29 5.71
CA GLU A 438 6.67 20.31 5.82
C GLU A 438 6.03 21.69 5.62
N ARG A 439 6.19 22.58 6.60
CA ARG A 439 5.54 23.90 6.64
C ARG A 439 6.54 25.05 6.72
N LYS A 440 7.83 24.78 6.92
CA LYS A 440 8.85 25.81 7.11
C LYS A 440 9.33 26.30 5.73
N PRO A 441 9.20 27.60 5.42
CA PRO A 441 9.70 28.15 4.16
C PRO A 441 11.19 27.84 3.91
N ASP A 442 12.02 27.96 4.95
CA ASP A 442 13.46 27.69 4.89
C ASP A 442 13.79 26.26 4.41
N GLU A 443 12.92 25.28 4.70
CA GLU A 443 13.13 23.89 4.26
C GLU A 443 12.79 23.70 2.78
N PHE A 444 11.84 24.48 2.24
CA PHE A 444 11.59 24.53 0.80
C PHE A 444 12.75 25.17 0.03
N GLU A 445 13.35 26.23 0.57
CA GLU A 445 14.53 26.87 -0.03
C GLU A 445 15.75 25.93 -0.04
N LYS A 446 15.96 25.18 1.05
CA LYS A 446 17.06 24.20 1.14
C LYS A 446 16.85 22.99 0.23
N ASN A 447 15.64 22.41 0.24
CA ASN A 447 15.35 21.19 -0.50
C ASN A 447 13.86 21.06 -0.86
N ALA A 448 13.47 21.70 -1.96
CA ALA A 448 12.12 21.63 -2.50
C ALA A 448 11.67 20.20 -2.81
N ASN A 449 12.56 19.33 -3.32
CA ASN A 449 12.23 17.95 -3.67
C ASN A 449 11.80 17.14 -2.45
N LYS A 450 12.51 17.27 -1.32
CA LYS A 450 12.16 16.59 -0.07
C LYS A 450 10.83 17.11 0.50
N SER A 451 10.62 18.42 0.44
CA SER A 451 9.38 19.06 0.90
C SER A 451 8.18 18.64 0.05
N ASN A 452 8.37 18.52 -1.27
CA ASN A 452 7.36 18.04 -2.21
C ASN A 452 7.08 16.54 -2.05
N LEU A 453 8.12 15.72 -1.84
CA LEU A 453 7.95 14.30 -1.52
C LEU A 453 7.05 14.11 -0.30
N LEU A 454 7.31 14.85 0.79
CA LEU A 454 6.52 14.75 2.01
C LEU A 454 5.11 15.33 1.86
N ASN A 455 4.93 16.43 1.14
CA ASN A 455 3.64 17.12 1.08
C ASN A 455 2.72 16.56 -0.03
N ILE A 456 3.27 16.11 -1.15
CA ILE A 456 2.53 15.71 -2.35
C ILE A 456 2.55 14.19 -2.51
N ASP A 457 3.73 13.58 -2.64
CA ASP A 457 3.82 12.14 -2.99
C ASP A 457 3.34 11.24 -1.84
N VAL A 458 3.67 11.59 -0.59
CA VAL A 458 3.11 10.92 0.60
C VAL A 458 1.59 11.05 0.63
N THR A 459 1.06 12.25 0.38
CA THR A 459 -0.39 12.48 0.33
C THR A 459 -1.04 11.63 -0.76
N LYS A 460 -0.41 11.54 -1.95
CA LYS A 460 -0.85 10.68 -3.04
C LYS A 460 -0.97 9.22 -2.62
N ASN A 461 0.11 8.66 -2.09
CA ASN A 461 0.15 7.28 -1.66
C ASN A 461 -0.91 6.99 -0.58
N LEU A 462 -1.07 7.88 0.41
CA LEU A 462 -2.09 7.72 1.45
C LEU A 462 -3.51 7.81 0.90
N ALA A 463 -3.77 8.74 -0.02
CA ALA A 463 -5.08 8.91 -0.65
C ALA A 463 -5.45 7.67 -1.49
N GLU A 464 -4.52 7.15 -2.29
CA GLU A 464 -4.72 5.94 -3.11
C GLU A 464 -4.97 4.71 -2.24
N LEU A 465 -4.22 4.59 -1.13
CA LEU A 465 -4.41 3.53 -0.16
C LEU A 465 -5.77 3.62 0.53
N CYS A 466 -6.17 4.81 0.97
CA CYS A 466 -7.46 5.02 1.61
C CYS A 466 -8.62 4.75 0.66
N ALA A 467 -8.51 5.16 -0.61
CA ALA A 467 -9.49 4.86 -1.64
C ALA A 467 -9.64 3.35 -1.87
N THR A 468 -8.51 2.64 -1.99
CA THR A 468 -8.48 1.18 -2.19
C THR A 468 -9.11 0.42 -1.03
N LEU A 469 -8.84 0.85 0.20
CA LEU A 469 -9.30 0.19 1.43
C LEU A 469 -10.63 0.75 1.96
N LYS A 470 -11.23 1.74 1.28
CA LYS A 470 -12.45 2.45 1.71
C LYS A 470 -12.32 3.06 3.11
N ILE A 471 -11.15 3.64 3.39
CA ILE A 471 -10.87 4.38 4.63
C ILE A 471 -11.28 5.83 4.41
N PHE A 472 -12.03 6.42 5.35
CA PHE A 472 -12.39 7.83 5.26
C PHE A 472 -11.14 8.70 5.46
N PHE A 473 -10.78 9.50 4.45
CA PHE A 473 -9.53 10.25 4.44
C PHE A 473 -9.77 11.74 4.68
N ILE A 474 -9.09 12.33 5.65
CA ILE A 474 -9.08 13.78 5.89
C ILE A 474 -7.67 14.33 5.64
N LEU A 475 -7.53 15.21 4.65
CA LEU A 475 -6.33 16.01 4.43
C LEU A 475 -6.46 17.36 5.14
N ILE A 476 -5.51 17.69 6.02
CA ILE A 476 -5.39 19.06 6.54
C ILE A 476 -4.66 19.91 5.50
N SER A 477 -5.30 20.98 5.05
CA SER A 477 -4.75 21.96 4.11
C SER A 477 -4.66 23.35 4.74
N THR A 478 -4.43 24.38 3.94
CA THR A 478 -4.07 25.74 4.40
C THR A 478 -4.84 26.82 3.64
N ASP A 479 -5.04 27.98 4.27
CA ASP A 479 -5.43 29.23 3.64
C ASP A 479 -4.39 29.77 2.63
N TYR A 480 -3.12 29.37 2.72
CA TYR A 480 -2.06 29.78 1.79
C TYR A 480 -2.23 29.24 0.36
N VAL A 481 -3.25 28.44 0.10
CA VAL A 481 -3.67 28.11 -1.27
C VAL A 481 -4.26 29.32 -2.01
N PHE A 482 -4.60 30.39 -1.28
CA PHE A 482 -5.13 31.64 -1.83
C PHE A 482 -4.08 32.77 -1.84
N ASP A 483 -4.26 33.74 -2.73
CA ASP A 483 -3.36 34.90 -2.87
C ASP A 483 -3.65 36.04 -1.89
N GLY A 484 -4.81 36.03 -1.24
CA GLY A 484 -5.22 37.02 -0.26
C GLY A 484 -5.78 38.32 -0.83
N LYS A 485 -6.15 38.36 -2.12
CA LYS A 485 -6.68 39.54 -2.82
C LYS A 485 -8.20 39.71 -2.75
N HIS A 486 -8.95 38.61 -2.65
CA HIS A 486 -10.43 38.63 -2.71
C HIS A 486 -11.11 37.86 -1.56
N PRO A 487 -10.84 38.22 -0.30
CA PRO A 487 -11.51 37.62 0.86
C PRO A 487 -12.99 38.07 0.97
N PRO A 488 -13.86 37.28 1.63
CA PRO A 488 -13.60 35.94 2.15
C PRO A 488 -13.68 34.87 1.06
N TYR A 489 -12.73 33.94 1.07
CA TYR A 489 -12.68 32.82 0.14
C TYR A 489 -13.68 31.74 0.53
N GLN A 490 -14.53 31.33 -0.41
CA GLN A 490 -15.43 30.18 -0.30
C GLN A 490 -14.68 28.88 -0.65
N GLU A 491 -15.25 27.72 -0.31
CA GLU A 491 -14.63 26.42 -0.62
C GLU A 491 -14.41 26.18 -2.12
N ASP A 492 -15.28 26.74 -2.97
CA ASP A 492 -15.23 26.67 -4.43
C ASP A 492 -14.45 27.82 -5.09
N SER A 493 -13.95 28.77 -4.30
CA SER A 493 -13.09 29.84 -4.81
C SER A 493 -11.81 29.26 -5.41
N GLN A 494 -11.39 29.80 -6.56
CA GLN A 494 -10.22 29.31 -7.28
C GLN A 494 -8.92 29.59 -6.49
N PRO A 495 -8.14 28.56 -6.14
CA PRO A 495 -6.87 28.76 -5.46
C PRO A 495 -5.81 29.39 -6.37
N ASN A 496 -4.99 30.26 -5.80
CA ASN A 496 -3.88 30.95 -6.46
C ASN A 496 -2.72 31.14 -5.46
N PRO A 497 -1.98 30.07 -5.13
CA PRO A 497 -0.93 30.15 -4.10
C PRO A 497 0.25 31.00 -4.56
N ILE A 498 0.69 31.92 -3.70
CA ILE A 498 1.80 32.85 -3.98
C ILE A 498 3.15 32.41 -3.37
N ASN A 499 3.19 31.30 -2.64
CA ASN A 499 4.42 30.75 -2.07
C ASN A 499 4.52 29.24 -2.25
N ALA A 500 5.74 28.70 -2.09
CA ALA A 500 6.06 27.30 -2.34
C ALA A 500 5.24 26.34 -1.45
N TYR A 501 5.01 26.70 -0.18
CA TYR A 501 4.19 25.91 0.74
C TYR A 501 2.72 25.85 0.31
N GLY A 502 2.11 26.99 -0.02
CA GLY A 502 0.76 27.06 -0.55
C GLY A 502 0.61 26.25 -1.84
N SER A 503 1.62 26.34 -2.73
CA SER A 503 1.65 25.58 -3.99
C SER A 503 1.72 24.08 -3.75
N SER A 504 2.56 23.60 -2.83
CA SER A 504 2.64 22.16 -2.52
C SER A 504 1.35 21.64 -1.89
N LYS A 505 0.71 22.42 -1.01
CA LYS A 505 -0.58 22.06 -0.40
C LYS A 505 -1.70 22.02 -1.42
N TYR A 506 -1.76 22.99 -2.32
CA TYR A 506 -2.74 22.97 -3.42
C TYR A 506 -2.53 21.77 -4.36
N GLN A 507 -1.29 21.44 -4.71
CA GLN A 507 -1.00 20.23 -5.49
C GLN A 507 -1.43 18.95 -4.76
N ALA A 508 -1.23 18.88 -3.44
CA ALA A 508 -1.71 17.77 -2.63
C ALA A 508 -3.25 17.67 -2.63
N GLU A 509 -3.97 18.80 -2.58
CA GLU A 509 -5.43 18.82 -2.74
C GLU A 509 -5.86 18.23 -4.10
N MET A 510 -5.21 18.65 -5.19
CA MET A 510 -5.53 18.16 -6.54
C MET A 510 -5.33 16.66 -6.68
N VAL A 511 -4.25 16.14 -6.08
CA VAL A 511 -3.98 14.71 -6.05
C VAL A 511 -5.08 13.95 -5.31
N VAL A 512 -5.52 14.44 -4.15
CA VAL A 512 -6.60 13.81 -3.36
C VAL A 512 -7.91 13.81 -4.14
N ILE A 513 -8.27 14.96 -4.73
CA ILE A 513 -9.48 15.11 -5.55
C ILE A 513 -9.45 14.18 -6.76
N GLY A 514 -8.29 14.02 -7.40
CA GLY A 514 -8.12 13.12 -8.54
C GLY A 514 -8.16 11.63 -8.19
N THR A 515 -8.03 11.26 -6.91
CA THR A 515 -7.90 9.87 -6.48
C THR A 515 -9.24 9.23 -6.07
N SER A 516 -10.09 9.96 -5.34
CA SER A 516 -11.34 9.43 -4.80
C SER A 516 -12.32 10.55 -4.53
N THR A 517 -13.63 10.29 -4.54
CA THR A 517 -14.64 11.23 -4.04
C THR A 517 -14.87 11.10 -2.53
N GLU A 518 -14.31 10.07 -1.89
CA GLU A 518 -14.54 9.73 -0.47
C GLU A 518 -13.46 10.32 0.45
N HIS A 519 -13.27 11.64 0.38
CA HIS A 519 -12.30 12.36 1.18
C HIS A 519 -12.86 13.68 1.70
N VAL A 520 -12.23 14.24 2.72
CA VAL A 520 -12.40 15.63 3.13
C VAL A 520 -11.05 16.35 3.05
N ILE A 521 -11.07 17.55 2.49
CA ILE A 521 -9.97 18.51 2.58
C ILE A 521 -10.43 19.61 3.52
N LEU A 522 -9.78 19.74 4.67
CA LEU A 522 -10.06 20.79 5.64
C LEU A 522 -9.00 21.89 5.52
N ARG A 523 -9.35 23.03 4.92
CA ARG A 523 -8.47 24.21 4.89
C ARG A 523 -8.59 24.95 6.22
N VAL A 524 -7.44 25.21 6.85
CA VAL A 524 -7.33 25.94 8.10
C VAL A 524 -6.30 27.06 7.98
N PRO A 525 -6.45 28.18 8.70
CA PRO A 525 -5.51 29.29 8.64
C PRO A 525 -4.36 29.09 9.63
N LEU A 526 -3.77 30.20 10.11
CA LEU A 526 -2.78 30.21 11.19
C LEU A 526 -3.31 29.49 12.44
N LEU A 527 -2.74 28.33 12.74
CA LEU A 527 -3.08 27.55 13.93
C LEU A 527 -2.32 28.04 15.18
N TYR A 528 -2.90 27.87 16.37
CA TYR A 528 -2.23 28.02 17.67
C TYR A 528 -2.82 27.08 18.74
N GLY A 529 -2.07 26.84 19.81
CA GLY A 529 -2.51 26.03 20.95
C GLY A 529 -1.37 25.55 21.83
N GLU A 530 -1.61 24.45 22.56
CA GLU A 530 -0.62 23.82 23.44
C GLU A 530 0.65 23.38 22.66
N VAL A 531 1.81 23.84 23.13
CA VAL A 531 3.12 23.58 22.50
C VAL A 531 4.11 22.99 23.51
N GLU A 532 5.11 22.25 23.03
CA GLU A 532 6.24 21.77 23.86
C GLU A 532 7.30 22.88 24.03
N SER A 533 7.44 23.73 23.01
CA SER A 533 8.30 24.92 23.04
C SER A 533 7.65 26.06 22.27
N LEU A 534 7.89 27.30 22.70
CA LEU A 534 7.27 28.48 22.08
C LEU A 534 7.63 28.64 20.59
N ASP A 535 8.76 28.09 20.13
CA ASP A 535 9.18 28.11 18.71
C ASP A 535 8.43 27.11 17.81
N GLU A 536 7.65 26.17 18.37
CA GLU A 536 6.85 25.26 17.56
C GLU A 536 5.73 25.97 16.81
N ASN A 537 5.24 27.12 17.31
CA ASN A 537 4.07 27.78 16.77
C ASN A 537 4.31 29.28 16.53
N ALA A 538 3.79 29.79 15.41
CA ALA A 538 4.03 31.16 14.98
C ALA A 538 3.29 32.23 15.80
N VAL A 539 2.33 31.83 16.65
CA VAL A 539 1.67 32.69 17.64
C VAL A 539 2.41 32.62 18.98
N THR A 540 2.72 31.42 19.50
CA THR A 540 3.38 31.27 20.81
C THR A 540 4.79 31.87 20.81
N ILE A 541 5.49 31.85 19.67
CA ILE A 541 6.82 32.45 19.54
C ILE A 541 6.82 33.96 19.82
N LEU A 542 5.67 34.63 19.63
CA LEU A 542 5.53 36.06 19.94
C LEU A 542 5.86 36.35 21.41
N PHE A 543 5.60 35.39 22.31
CA PHE A 543 5.92 35.54 23.73
C PHE A 543 7.42 35.60 24.02
N LYS A 544 8.27 34.93 23.21
CA LYS A 544 9.73 35.07 23.32
C LYS A 544 10.17 36.52 23.06
N PHE A 545 9.59 37.15 22.03
CA PHE A 545 9.88 38.55 21.71
C PHE A 545 9.30 39.53 22.74
N ILE A 546 8.18 39.19 23.38
CA ILE A 546 7.62 39.99 24.48
C ILE A 546 8.57 39.97 25.70
N LYS A 547 9.13 38.80 26.05
CA LYS A 547 10.05 38.66 27.19
C LYS A 547 11.46 39.24 26.94
N ASP A 548 11.90 39.31 25.68
CA ASP A 548 13.22 39.85 25.33
C ASP A 548 13.19 41.37 25.17
N HIS A 549 13.46 42.08 26.26
CA HIS A 549 13.56 43.55 26.27
C HIS A 549 14.91 44.09 25.75
N GLN A 550 15.88 43.23 25.45
CA GLN A 550 17.22 43.67 25.03
C GLN A 550 17.26 44.02 23.54
N THR A 551 16.38 43.42 22.75
CA THR A 551 16.36 43.59 21.31
C THR A 551 15.13 44.39 20.87
N LYS A 552 15.36 45.41 20.04
CA LYS A 552 14.26 46.08 19.35
C LYS A 552 13.76 45.19 18.22
N VAL A 553 12.48 44.89 18.21
CA VAL A 553 11.88 43.96 17.24
C VAL A 553 10.79 44.66 16.46
N LYS A 554 10.88 44.61 15.14
CA LYS A 554 9.79 45.05 14.25
C LYS A 554 8.76 43.95 14.10
N MET A 555 7.49 44.27 14.33
CA MET A 555 6.39 43.31 14.27
C MET A 555 5.34 43.71 13.24
N ASP A 556 5.08 42.81 12.30
CA ASP A 556 4.14 42.96 11.18
C ASP A 556 2.72 43.33 11.64
N ASP A 557 2.22 44.45 11.14
CA ASP A 557 0.85 44.93 11.33
C ASP A 557 0.07 45.11 10.02
N CYS A 558 0.50 44.46 8.94
CA CYS A 558 -0.17 44.53 7.65
C CYS A 558 -0.98 43.26 7.33
N GLN A 559 -0.41 42.09 7.60
CA GLN A 559 -1.04 40.82 7.23
C GLN A 559 -2.18 40.48 8.18
N LYS A 560 -3.39 40.43 7.64
CA LYS A 560 -4.59 40.00 8.34
C LYS A 560 -4.59 38.48 8.48
N ARG A 561 -4.79 37.99 9.70
CA ARG A 561 -4.80 36.56 10.01
C ARG A 561 -5.94 36.23 10.96
N PHE A 562 -6.30 34.97 10.98
CA PHE A 562 -7.39 34.43 11.79
C PHE A 562 -6.82 33.30 12.66
N PRO A 563 -6.18 33.62 13.80
CA PRO A 563 -5.61 32.61 14.68
C PRO A 563 -6.69 31.61 15.08
N THR A 564 -6.45 30.34 14.79
CA THR A 564 -7.42 29.25 14.98
C THR A 564 -6.89 28.23 15.98
N TYR A 565 -7.69 27.94 17.00
CA TYR A 565 -7.30 27.03 18.07
C TYR A 565 -7.27 25.58 17.57
N ILE A 566 -6.16 24.88 17.83
CA ILE A 566 -6.00 23.48 17.40
C ILE A 566 -6.98 22.51 18.07
N GLY A 567 -7.56 22.84 19.22
CA GLY A 567 -8.60 22.04 19.87
C GLY A 567 -9.90 22.05 19.06
N ASP A 568 -10.28 23.23 18.55
CA ASP A 568 -11.48 23.39 17.73
C ASP A 568 -11.32 22.63 16.40
N VAL A 569 -10.17 22.76 15.73
CA VAL A 569 -9.86 22.00 14.50
C VAL A 569 -9.96 20.50 14.75
N ALA A 570 -9.44 20.02 15.89
CA ALA A 570 -9.52 18.61 16.25
C ALA A 570 -10.96 18.15 16.48
N SER A 571 -11.77 18.97 17.13
CA SER A 571 -13.20 18.71 17.32
C SER A 571 -13.96 18.71 15.99
N VAL A 572 -13.64 19.59 15.03
CA VAL A 572 -14.23 19.56 13.68
C VAL A 572 -13.94 18.23 13.00
N CYS A 573 -12.67 17.78 13.02
CA CYS A 573 -12.29 16.49 12.44
C CYS A 573 -12.98 15.30 13.12
N LEU A 574 -13.11 15.32 14.45
CA LEU A 574 -13.85 14.30 15.19
C LEU A 574 -15.34 14.26 14.76
N GLN A 575 -15.99 15.42 14.63
CA GLN A 575 -17.39 15.51 14.20
C GLN A 575 -17.57 15.04 12.74
N LEU A 576 -16.67 15.44 11.83
CA LEU A 576 -16.65 14.96 10.43
C LEU A 576 -16.54 13.43 10.38
N CYS A 577 -15.55 12.86 11.07
CA CYS A 577 -15.35 11.40 11.16
C CYS A 577 -16.56 10.68 11.76
N THR A 578 -17.08 11.20 12.88
CA THR A 578 -18.21 10.59 13.60
C THR A 578 -19.46 10.60 12.75
N LYS A 579 -19.78 11.72 12.10
CA LYS A 579 -20.97 11.85 11.28
C LYS A 579 -20.87 10.97 10.04
N ARG A 580 -19.72 10.99 9.35
CA ARG A 580 -19.46 10.14 8.17
C ARG A 580 -19.62 8.65 8.45
N LEU A 581 -19.14 8.19 9.62
CA LEU A 581 -19.05 6.76 9.95
C LEU A 581 -20.26 6.22 10.73
N LYS A 582 -21.02 7.08 11.43
CA LYS A 582 -22.27 6.69 12.08
C LYS A 582 -23.49 6.75 11.15
N ASP A 583 -23.51 7.70 10.21
CA ASP A 583 -24.63 7.87 9.29
C ASP A 583 -24.25 7.42 7.87
N ASN A 584 -24.73 6.24 7.48
CA ASN A 584 -24.52 5.70 6.14
C ASN A 584 -25.16 6.55 5.02
N LYS A 585 -26.07 7.48 5.35
CA LYS A 585 -26.66 8.43 4.39
C LYS A 585 -25.93 9.76 4.33
N SER A 586 -24.94 9.99 5.20
CA SER A 586 -24.22 11.26 5.25
C SER A 586 -23.29 11.40 4.03
N ASN A 587 -23.56 12.42 3.20
CA ASN A 587 -22.77 12.77 2.04
C ASN A 587 -21.65 13.76 2.42
N ILE A 588 -20.77 13.36 3.34
CA ILE A 588 -19.67 14.22 3.82
C ILE A 588 -18.42 13.93 3.02
N HIS A 589 -18.18 14.78 2.02
CA HIS A 589 -16.95 14.77 1.22
C HIS A 589 -16.66 16.14 0.63
N GLY A 590 -15.47 16.27 0.05
CA GLY A 590 -14.97 17.45 -0.62
C GLY A 590 -14.28 18.43 0.32
N ILE A 591 -14.26 19.70 -0.08
CA ILE A 591 -13.51 20.76 0.58
C ILE A 591 -14.39 21.43 1.65
N PHE A 592 -13.83 21.68 2.82
CA PHE A 592 -14.42 22.43 3.93
C PHE A 592 -13.41 23.43 4.48
N HIS A 593 -13.89 24.56 4.97
CA HIS A 593 -13.07 25.54 5.66
C HIS A 593 -13.42 25.60 7.14
N PHE A 594 -12.40 25.76 7.99
CA PHE A 594 -12.59 26.10 9.39
C PHE A 594 -11.57 27.15 9.82
N SER A 595 -12.05 28.19 10.50
CA SER A 595 -11.26 29.34 10.92
C SER A 595 -11.87 29.98 12.17
N GLY A 596 -11.01 30.48 13.05
CA GLY A 596 -11.40 31.42 14.08
C GLY A 596 -12.01 32.68 13.48
N SER A 597 -12.83 33.38 14.26
CA SER A 597 -13.59 34.56 13.83
C SER A 597 -12.86 35.89 14.06
N GLN A 598 -11.79 35.91 14.87
CA GLN A 598 -11.11 37.13 15.27
C GLN A 598 -10.00 37.49 14.27
N GLU A 599 -10.12 38.63 13.59
CA GLU A 599 -9.08 39.17 12.70
C GLU A 599 -7.96 39.82 13.53
N MET A 600 -6.72 39.37 13.34
CA MET A 600 -5.55 39.92 14.01
C MET A 600 -4.32 39.94 13.12
N THR A 601 -3.44 40.91 13.35
CA THR A 601 -2.07 40.94 12.81
C THR A 601 -1.10 40.36 13.83
N LYS A 602 0.19 40.18 13.48
CA LYS A 602 1.18 39.78 14.50
C LYS A 602 1.29 40.81 15.61
N TYR A 603 1.36 42.10 15.25
CA TYR A 603 1.44 43.17 16.22
C TYR A 603 0.25 43.17 17.18
N LYS A 604 -0.99 43.06 16.67
CA LYS A 604 -2.18 42.96 17.52
C LYS A 604 -2.16 41.74 18.45
N MET A 605 -1.75 40.57 17.94
CA MET A 605 -1.60 39.37 18.78
C MET A 605 -0.57 39.60 19.89
N THR A 606 0.57 40.23 19.56
CA THR A 606 1.62 40.58 20.54
C THR A 606 1.11 41.54 21.61
N GLN A 607 0.37 42.59 21.23
CA GLN A 607 -0.23 43.54 22.19
C GLN A 607 -1.19 42.83 23.14
N LEU A 608 -2.05 41.95 22.63
CA LEU A 608 -3.01 41.20 23.45
C LEU A 608 -2.32 40.25 24.42
N ILE A 609 -1.33 39.48 23.94
CA ILE A 609 -0.54 38.59 24.81
C ILE A 609 0.17 39.39 25.90
N ALA A 610 0.78 40.52 25.56
CA ALA A 610 1.46 41.37 26.53
C ALA A 610 0.50 41.94 27.58
N ASN A 611 -0.70 42.37 27.17
CA ASN A 611 -1.74 42.86 28.08
C ASN A 611 -2.22 41.77 29.05
N ILE A 612 -2.42 40.54 28.57
CA ILE A 612 -2.87 39.39 29.38
C ILE A 612 -1.87 39.06 30.50
N PHE A 613 -0.57 39.17 30.22
CA PHE A 613 0.50 38.83 31.15
C PHE A 613 1.20 40.05 31.78
N HIS A 614 0.65 41.25 31.59
CA HIS A 614 1.13 42.51 32.14
C HIS A 614 2.60 42.85 31.80
N PHE A 615 3.03 42.56 30.56
CA PHE A 615 4.36 42.95 30.05
C PHE A 615 4.31 44.31 29.32
N ASN A 616 5.38 45.09 29.46
CA ASN A 616 5.63 46.28 28.63
C ASN A 616 6.21 45.83 27.26
N ILE A 617 5.82 46.50 26.17
CA ILE A 617 6.25 46.17 24.79
C ILE A 617 6.82 47.38 24.05
N ASP A 618 7.39 48.36 24.75
CA ASP A 618 7.98 49.58 24.17
C ASP A 618 9.15 49.26 23.21
N HIS A 619 9.78 48.10 23.37
CA HIS A 619 10.83 47.58 22.47
C HIS A 619 10.28 46.95 21.17
N ILE A 620 8.96 46.73 21.08
CA ILE A 620 8.30 46.15 19.91
C ILE A 620 7.74 47.27 19.03
N GLU A 621 8.40 47.50 17.91
CA GLU A 621 8.04 48.54 16.95
C GLU A 621 7.03 47.98 15.93
N ARG A 622 5.96 48.73 15.70
CA ARG A 622 4.96 48.41 14.68
C ARG A 622 5.58 48.53 13.28
N ASP A 623 5.49 47.45 12.49
CA ASP A 623 5.95 47.45 11.10
C ASP A 623 4.77 47.49 10.13
N THR A 624 4.67 48.60 9.39
CA THR A 624 3.65 48.80 8.34
C THR A 624 4.19 48.52 6.94
N ASN A 625 5.45 48.11 6.79
CA ASN A 625 6.06 47.82 5.51
C ASN A 625 6.19 46.30 5.34
N SER A 626 5.56 45.73 4.32
CA SER A 626 5.53 44.27 4.08
C SER A 626 6.84 43.76 3.46
N SER A 627 8.00 43.95 4.10
CA SER A 627 9.30 43.51 3.58
C SER A 627 9.70 42.13 4.11
N SER A 628 8.86 41.10 3.93
CA SER A 628 9.27 39.72 4.19
C SER A 628 9.77 39.03 2.92
N ASN A 629 10.93 38.37 2.98
CA ASN A 629 11.51 37.60 1.85
C ASN A 629 10.55 36.55 1.28
N VAL A 630 9.65 36.02 2.11
CA VAL A 630 8.60 35.07 1.70
C VAL A 630 7.32 35.84 1.44
N GLN A 631 6.77 35.70 0.23
CA GLN A 631 5.45 36.25 -0.13
C GLN A 631 4.34 35.57 0.70
N ARG A 632 3.49 36.39 1.32
CA ARG A 632 2.37 35.93 2.16
C ARG A 632 1.12 36.70 1.77
N PRO A 633 -0.05 36.05 1.80
CA PRO A 633 -1.30 36.70 1.42
C PRO A 633 -1.62 37.82 2.42
N ASP A 634 -2.07 38.96 1.91
CA ASP A 634 -2.44 40.11 2.76
C ASP A 634 -3.66 39.78 3.62
N ASN A 635 -4.66 39.11 3.04
CA ASN A 635 -5.83 38.64 3.76
C ASN A 635 -6.41 37.35 3.12
N ALA A 636 -6.11 36.20 3.70
CA ALA A 636 -6.63 34.89 3.26
C ALA A 636 -7.84 34.42 4.09
N GLN A 637 -8.75 35.33 4.46
CA GLN A 637 -9.95 34.98 5.24
C GLN A 637 -10.76 33.87 4.58
N LEU A 638 -11.03 32.80 5.33
CA LEU A 638 -11.85 31.67 4.90
C LEU A 638 -13.31 31.86 5.32
N SER A 639 -14.25 31.53 4.43
CA SER A 639 -15.68 31.44 4.74
C SER A 639 -15.99 30.12 5.42
N THR A 640 -16.65 30.13 6.58
CA THR A 640 -16.88 28.91 7.38
C THR A 640 -18.34 28.43 7.35
N ASN A 641 -19.13 28.88 6.37
CA ASN A 641 -20.58 28.64 6.33
C ASN A 641 -20.96 27.17 6.06
N LYS A 642 -20.12 26.40 5.35
CA LYS A 642 -20.46 25.05 4.90
C LYS A 642 -20.57 24.03 6.03
N LEU A 643 -19.73 24.13 7.07
CA LEU A 643 -19.73 23.21 8.22
C LEU A 643 -21.06 23.29 9.02
N PRO A 644 -21.55 24.49 9.39
CA PRO A 644 -22.87 24.64 10.01
C PRO A 644 -24.02 24.05 9.19
N HIS A 645 -24.01 24.17 7.86
CA HIS A 645 -25.05 23.60 7.00
C HIS A 645 -25.13 22.08 7.06
N ILE A 646 -24.00 21.41 7.32
CA ILE A 646 -23.95 19.98 7.56
C ILE A 646 -24.06 19.63 9.05
N GLY A 647 -24.52 20.54 9.90
CA GLY A 647 -24.74 20.33 11.34
C GLY A 647 -23.46 20.10 12.14
N ILE A 648 -22.34 20.66 11.70
CA ILE A 648 -21.09 20.74 12.46
C ILE A 648 -20.94 22.20 12.89
N GLN A 649 -21.20 22.46 14.16
CA GLN A 649 -21.05 23.79 14.74
C GLN A 649 -20.06 23.69 15.90
N ILE A 650 -19.04 24.53 15.84
CA ILE A 650 -18.11 24.74 16.93
C ILE A 650 -18.17 26.21 17.26
N GLU A 651 -18.47 26.51 18.52
CA GLU A 651 -18.33 27.86 19.03
C GLU A 651 -16.84 28.17 19.09
N ASN A 652 -16.40 29.13 18.27
CA ASN A 652 -15.01 29.58 18.26
C ASN A 652 -14.64 30.05 19.67
N VAL A 653 -13.66 29.39 20.28
CA VAL A 653 -13.14 29.84 21.56
C VAL A 653 -12.40 31.18 21.39
N ASN A 654 -12.58 32.06 22.38
CA ASN A 654 -11.97 33.37 22.36
C ASN A 654 -10.43 33.25 22.46
N PHE A 655 -9.72 33.93 21.56
CA PHE A 655 -8.26 33.95 21.50
C PHE A 655 -7.60 34.29 22.83
N GLU A 656 -8.09 35.30 23.56
CA GLU A 656 -7.47 35.75 24.81
C GLU A 656 -7.54 34.68 25.91
N GLN A 657 -8.65 33.95 25.97
CA GLN A 657 -8.86 32.90 26.96
C GLN A 657 -7.94 31.70 26.72
N THR A 658 -7.83 31.27 25.47
CA THR A 658 -7.03 30.09 25.10
C THR A 658 -5.55 30.39 24.98
N ILE A 659 -5.15 31.57 24.49
CA ILE A 659 -3.74 31.91 24.38
C ILE A 659 -3.10 32.02 25.76
N LYS A 660 -3.87 32.49 26.76
CA LYS A 660 -3.44 32.52 28.15
C LYS A 660 -3.02 31.12 28.63
N THR A 661 -3.91 30.12 28.51
CA THR A 661 -3.60 28.75 28.96
C THR A 661 -2.46 28.11 28.19
N CYS A 662 -2.27 28.48 26.92
CA CYS A 662 -1.17 27.97 26.09
C CYS A 662 0.20 28.56 26.47
N ILE A 663 0.23 29.80 26.96
CA ILE A 663 1.47 30.52 27.29
C ILE A 663 1.81 30.43 28.79
N GLU A 664 0.82 30.28 29.66
CA GLU A 664 0.97 30.23 31.13
C GLU A 664 2.10 29.29 31.62
N PRO A 665 2.34 28.10 31.04
CA PRO A 665 3.46 27.25 31.43
C PRO A 665 4.87 27.82 31.14
N PHE A 666 4.98 28.90 30.36
CA PHE A 666 6.24 29.50 29.89
C PHE A 666 6.50 30.91 30.44
N VAL A 667 5.53 31.47 31.15
CA VAL A 667 5.66 32.75 31.87
C VAL A 667 6.68 32.57 32.98
#